data_AF-A0A7W6HU37-F1
#
_entry.id   AF-A0A7W6HU37-F1
#
_cell.length_a   1.000
_cell.length_b   1.000
_cell.length_c   1.000
_cell.angle_alpha   90.00
_cell.angle_beta   90.00
_cell.angle_gamma   90.00
#
_symmetry.space_group_name_H-M   'P 1'
#
loop_
_entity.id
_entity.type
_entity.pdbx_description
1 polymer ?
#
loop_
_entity_poly.entity_id
_entity_poly.type
_entity_poly.pdbx_seq_one_letter_code
_entity_poly.pdbx_strand_id
1 'polypeptide(L)'
;MIVIITPPRTLPDEEHIVNKLFESGLHLLHLRKPGADRDTLERYIRGIRPRFRERVVLHDHFELAEEYGLRGIHLKYNEARTFTGRDRLAHVSVSCHSFEEIDALPFEPNYVFLSPVFDSISKQGYPSAFAPKYLKENLQKRRVPVIALGGITAEKVAECRKMGFRGVALLGHVWEQPSEAVARFTNILPDEVLSIAGFDQSSGAGVTADIKTFESCRVYGLGTSSSITFQNQNTYLGTKWLTPDEIIRQCEVLFREFSPTYVKIGLIESFDTLEQVVNYLRTALPKVRIIWDPILKASAGFQFHDGENLTQLQDILRKIYLITPNTDELKTLFGNHPDVESLQALARSLKLNILWKGGHNDGALASDRLVTPDKVYTFSVTRARHGKHGTGCVLSSAIASYLTLGYPLPDACRLGQHYVAGFIRSNDTNLGMHNRVESTAPEVDLYRIPLQYITDYKEGVSIPEQVEAVCKGGCRWVQLRMKEADREEFIRVGRTVKEICKRHGALFLVNDNVDIALELDADGVHLGKEDMNPLEARRILGYSKIIGGTCNTFEDVVTRFRQQVDYIGLGPFTYTSTKKRLSPVLGLEGYRKIMEACREEGIYLPVHAIGGIREDDIQPILSTGVTGIALSSLLKNSEDITGKTRETVEQLNIKELPPPFGVLPL
;
A
#
# COMPACT_ATOMS: atom_id res chain seq x y z
N MET A 1 7.59 1.39 -15.09
CA MET A 1 6.95 0.06 -14.84
C MET A 1 7.87 -1.07 -15.24
N ILE A 2 8.18 -1.94 -14.28
CA ILE A 2 8.98 -3.16 -14.47
C ILE A 2 8.09 -4.37 -14.19
N VAL A 3 7.93 -5.24 -15.17
CA VAL A 3 7.14 -6.46 -15.06
C VAL A 3 8.09 -7.65 -15.01
N ILE A 4 7.86 -8.58 -14.09
CA ILE A 4 8.54 -9.88 -14.09
C ILE A 4 7.54 -10.95 -14.51
N ILE A 5 7.91 -11.78 -15.49
CA ILE A 5 7.12 -12.93 -15.92
C ILE A 5 7.78 -14.18 -15.31
N THR A 6 7.00 -15.03 -14.63
CA THR A 6 7.52 -16.29 -14.10
C THR A 6 7.99 -17.21 -15.24
N PRO A 7 9.03 -18.03 -15.03
CA PRO A 7 9.46 -19.03 -16.01
C PRO A 7 8.33 -20.05 -16.26
N PRO A 8 8.26 -20.64 -17.47
CA PRO A 8 7.25 -21.63 -17.80
C PRO A 8 7.36 -22.90 -16.95
N ARG A 9 8.58 -23.28 -16.56
CA ARG A 9 8.85 -24.39 -15.65
C ARG A 9 8.77 -23.94 -14.19
N THR A 10 8.38 -24.82 -13.29
CA THR A 10 8.46 -24.58 -11.84
C THR A 10 9.91 -24.61 -11.37
N LEU A 11 10.29 -23.65 -10.53
CA LEU A 11 11.60 -23.62 -9.86
C LEU A 11 11.45 -23.93 -8.36
N PRO A 12 12.50 -24.45 -7.70
CA PRO A 12 12.53 -24.53 -6.23
C PRO A 12 12.43 -23.14 -5.60
N ASP A 13 11.69 -23.00 -4.49
CA ASP A 13 11.50 -21.76 -3.73
C ASP A 13 11.02 -20.55 -4.56
N GLU A 14 10.36 -20.79 -5.70
CA GLU A 14 9.96 -19.72 -6.62
C GLU A 14 9.00 -18.72 -5.95
N GLU A 15 8.08 -19.18 -5.10
CA GLU A 15 7.16 -18.30 -4.38
C GLU A 15 7.91 -17.41 -3.37
N HIS A 16 8.94 -17.96 -2.71
CA HIS A 16 9.80 -17.19 -1.80
C HIS A 16 10.58 -16.11 -2.53
N ILE A 17 11.17 -16.45 -3.69
CA ILE A 17 11.87 -15.50 -4.55
C ILE A 17 10.90 -14.39 -5.01
N VAL A 18 9.70 -14.75 -5.47
CA VAL A 18 8.67 -13.78 -5.87
C VAL A 18 8.30 -12.83 -4.73
N ASN A 19 8.10 -13.33 -3.52
CA ASN A 19 7.82 -12.49 -2.36
C ASN A 19 8.96 -11.50 -2.09
N LYS A 20 10.23 -11.94 -2.18
CA LYS A 20 11.40 -11.05 -2.05
C LYS A 20 11.51 -10.02 -3.17
N LEU A 21 11.12 -10.37 -4.39
CA LEU A 21 11.07 -9.43 -5.52
C LEU A 21 10.06 -8.30 -5.24
N PHE A 22 8.86 -8.64 -4.73
CA PHE A 22 7.88 -7.64 -4.32
C PHE A 22 8.35 -6.77 -3.16
N GLU A 23 8.94 -7.35 -2.13
CA GLU A 23 9.59 -6.60 -1.04
C GLU A 23 10.68 -5.66 -1.57
N SER A 24 11.31 -6.03 -2.68
CA SER A 24 12.35 -5.26 -3.36
C SER A 24 11.82 -4.21 -4.35
N GLY A 25 10.50 -4.07 -4.49
CA GLY A 25 9.87 -3.03 -5.32
C GLY A 25 9.30 -3.51 -6.66
N LEU A 26 9.15 -4.82 -6.89
CA LEU A 26 8.58 -5.35 -8.15
C LEU A 26 7.17 -4.80 -8.41
N HIS A 27 7.00 -3.95 -9.42
CA HIS A 27 5.69 -3.36 -9.78
C HIS A 27 4.60 -4.41 -10.01
N LEU A 28 4.86 -5.38 -10.88
CA LEU A 28 3.86 -6.33 -11.34
C LEU A 28 4.49 -7.68 -11.68
N LEU A 29 3.87 -8.76 -11.22
CA LEU A 29 4.22 -10.12 -11.58
C LEU A 29 3.21 -10.67 -12.59
N HIS A 30 3.68 -11.23 -13.69
CA HIS A 30 2.88 -12.08 -14.56
C HIS A 30 3.16 -13.54 -14.22
N LEU A 31 2.17 -14.21 -13.64
CA LEU A 31 2.22 -15.64 -13.36
C LEU A 31 1.83 -16.41 -14.62
N ARG A 32 2.81 -17.09 -15.19
CA ARG A 32 2.73 -17.85 -16.44
C ARG A 32 3.33 -19.24 -16.25
N LYS A 33 2.45 -20.24 -16.11
CA LYS A 33 2.78 -21.68 -16.03
C LYS A 33 1.99 -22.45 -17.11
N PRO A 34 2.43 -22.41 -18.37
CA PRO A 34 1.66 -23.00 -19.47
C PRO A 34 1.50 -24.51 -19.27
N GLY A 35 0.25 -25.00 -19.34
CA GLY A 35 -0.08 -26.41 -19.18
C GLY A 35 -0.13 -26.90 -17.72
N ALA A 36 0.06 -26.02 -16.73
CA ALA A 36 -0.19 -26.38 -15.34
C ALA A 36 -1.70 -26.41 -15.07
N ASP A 37 -2.13 -27.34 -14.22
CA ASP A 37 -3.52 -27.44 -13.79
C ASP A 37 -3.89 -26.31 -12.79
N ARG A 38 -5.20 -26.17 -12.56
CA ARG A 38 -5.76 -25.15 -11.67
C ARG A 38 -5.16 -25.26 -10.27
N ASP A 39 -5.09 -26.47 -9.71
CA ASP A 39 -4.60 -26.72 -8.35
C ASP A 39 -3.13 -26.30 -8.17
N THR A 40 -2.30 -26.50 -9.20
CA THR A 40 -0.90 -26.09 -9.19
C THR A 40 -0.76 -24.57 -9.22
N LEU A 41 -1.53 -23.87 -10.06
CA LEU A 41 -1.55 -22.40 -10.04
C LEU A 41 -2.09 -21.86 -8.72
N GLU A 42 -3.16 -22.46 -8.19
CA GLU A 42 -3.76 -22.06 -6.92
C GLU A 42 -2.76 -22.20 -5.77
N ARG A 43 -2.04 -23.32 -5.70
CA ARG A 43 -0.97 -23.54 -4.71
C ARG A 43 0.12 -22.47 -4.81
N TYR A 44 0.54 -22.11 -6.02
CA TYR A 44 1.52 -21.06 -6.25
C TYR A 44 0.99 -19.70 -5.76
N ILE A 45 -0.26 -19.34 -6.11
CA ILE A 45 -0.90 -18.09 -5.68
C ILE A 45 -1.01 -18.03 -4.15
N ARG A 46 -1.33 -19.14 -3.50
CA ARG A 46 -1.37 -19.24 -2.03
C ARG A 46 0.01 -19.00 -1.40
N GLY A 47 1.10 -19.39 -2.08
CA GLY A 47 2.48 -19.11 -1.68
C GLY A 47 2.90 -17.64 -1.86
N ILE A 48 2.22 -16.86 -2.70
CA ILE A 48 2.40 -15.41 -2.77
C ILE A 48 1.65 -14.76 -1.60
N ARG A 49 2.35 -13.89 -0.85
CA ARG A 49 1.78 -13.21 0.32
C ARG A 49 0.56 -12.36 -0.08
N PRO A 50 -0.51 -12.34 0.74
CA PRO A 50 -1.77 -11.65 0.40
C PRO A 50 -1.60 -10.21 -0.08
N ARG A 51 -0.75 -9.41 0.60
CA ARG A 51 -0.48 -8.01 0.25
C ARG A 51 0.09 -7.78 -1.16
N PHE A 52 0.60 -8.81 -1.83
CA PHE A 52 1.18 -8.69 -3.17
C PHE A 52 0.24 -9.23 -4.27
N ARG A 53 -0.85 -9.90 -3.90
CA ARG A 53 -1.75 -10.57 -4.86
C ARG A 53 -2.41 -9.61 -5.83
N GLU A 54 -2.79 -8.42 -5.37
CA GLU A 54 -3.32 -7.34 -6.21
C GLU A 54 -2.33 -6.81 -7.27
N ARG A 55 -1.08 -7.30 -7.28
CA ARG A 55 -0.02 -6.98 -8.25
C ARG A 55 0.36 -8.20 -9.11
N VAL A 56 -0.45 -9.25 -9.10
CA VAL A 56 -0.25 -10.46 -9.90
C VAL A 56 -1.25 -10.49 -11.06
N VAL A 57 -0.77 -10.79 -12.27
CA VAL A 57 -1.58 -10.97 -13.48
C VAL A 57 -1.45 -12.42 -13.95
N LEU A 58 -2.57 -13.08 -14.22
CA LEU A 58 -2.61 -14.48 -14.67
C LEU A 58 -2.59 -14.59 -16.20
N HIS A 59 -1.88 -15.59 -16.72
CA HIS A 59 -1.89 -15.97 -18.13
C HIS A 59 -2.85 -17.13 -18.46
N ASP A 60 -3.37 -17.81 -17.44
CA ASP A 60 -4.26 -18.97 -17.58
C ASP A 60 -5.11 -19.13 -16.30
N HIS A 61 -6.16 -19.98 -16.32
CA HIS A 61 -7.10 -20.18 -15.19
C HIS A 61 -7.63 -18.86 -14.61
N PHE A 62 -8.23 -18.05 -15.47
CA PHE A 62 -8.63 -16.67 -15.17
C PHE A 62 -9.62 -16.52 -14.01
N GLU A 63 -10.39 -17.55 -13.70
CA GLU A 63 -11.28 -17.61 -12.54
C GLU A 63 -10.54 -17.41 -11.21
N LEU A 64 -9.27 -17.81 -11.12
CA LEU A 64 -8.44 -17.61 -9.92
C LEU A 64 -8.11 -16.13 -9.68
N ALA A 65 -8.23 -15.28 -10.70
CA ALA A 65 -7.99 -13.84 -10.54
C ALA A 65 -9.03 -13.20 -9.61
N GLU A 66 -10.31 -13.57 -9.75
CA GLU A 66 -11.38 -13.07 -8.89
C GLU A 66 -11.33 -13.74 -7.51
N GLU A 67 -11.15 -15.06 -7.45
CA GLU A 67 -11.12 -15.85 -6.21
C GLU A 67 -10.06 -15.35 -5.21
N TYR A 68 -8.88 -14.96 -5.71
CA TYR A 68 -7.77 -14.48 -4.88
C TYR A 68 -7.60 -12.96 -4.90
N GLY A 69 -8.49 -12.24 -5.60
CA GLY A 69 -8.43 -10.80 -5.85
C GLY A 69 -7.07 -10.36 -6.38
N LEU A 70 -6.63 -11.02 -7.45
CA LEU A 70 -5.41 -10.68 -8.17
C LEU A 70 -5.61 -9.40 -8.99
N ARG A 71 -4.53 -8.85 -9.57
CA ARG A 71 -4.61 -7.63 -10.39
C ARG A 71 -5.59 -7.81 -11.55
N GLY A 72 -5.46 -8.93 -12.27
CA GLY A 72 -6.28 -9.26 -13.44
C GLY A 72 -5.63 -10.30 -14.34
N ILE A 73 -5.90 -10.23 -15.65
CA ILE A 73 -5.50 -11.27 -16.61
C ILE A 73 -4.66 -10.76 -17.78
N HIS A 74 -3.99 -11.67 -18.44
CA HIS A 74 -3.20 -11.46 -19.63
C HIS A 74 -3.64 -12.40 -20.76
N LEU A 75 -4.00 -11.81 -21.90
CA LEU A 75 -4.49 -12.52 -23.08
C LEU A 75 -3.42 -12.52 -24.19
N LYS A 76 -3.42 -13.56 -25.02
CA LYS A 76 -2.75 -13.54 -26.33
C LYS A 76 -3.62 -12.73 -27.30
N TYR A 77 -3.00 -12.17 -28.35
CA TYR A 77 -3.72 -11.42 -29.39
C TYR A 77 -4.99 -12.14 -29.90
N ASN A 78 -4.87 -13.42 -30.25
CA ASN A 78 -6.01 -14.20 -30.75
C ASN A 78 -7.13 -14.39 -29.72
N GLU A 79 -6.79 -14.54 -28.44
CA GLU A 79 -7.78 -14.65 -27.35
C GLU A 79 -8.49 -13.31 -27.15
N ALA A 80 -7.75 -12.20 -27.20
CA ALA A 80 -8.29 -10.85 -27.05
C ALA A 80 -9.28 -10.48 -28.16
N ARG A 81 -9.09 -10.99 -29.39
CA ARG A 81 -10.02 -10.74 -30.52
C ARG A 81 -11.43 -11.25 -30.29
N THR A 82 -11.58 -12.32 -29.51
CA THR A 82 -12.87 -12.95 -29.21
C THR A 82 -13.32 -12.70 -27.78
N PHE A 83 -12.57 -11.93 -26.99
CA PHE A 83 -12.83 -11.73 -25.58
C PHE A 83 -13.94 -10.70 -25.34
N THR A 84 -15.00 -11.10 -24.65
CA THR A 84 -16.18 -10.27 -24.35
C THR A 84 -16.25 -9.83 -22.89
N GLY A 85 -15.31 -10.26 -22.04
CA GLY A 85 -15.33 -10.03 -20.58
C GLY A 85 -14.63 -8.76 -20.11
N ARG A 86 -14.24 -7.84 -21.01
CA ARG A 86 -13.39 -6.68 -20.66
C ARG A 86 -14.00 -5.79 -19.58
N ASP A 87 -15.31 -5.56 -19.64
CA ASP A 87 -16.01 -4.65 -18.72
C ASP A 87 -16.16 -5.24 -17.31
N ARG A 88 -16.02 -6.57 -17.17
CA ARG A 88 -16.10 -7.27 -15.88
C ARG A 88 -14.78 -7.26 -15.13
N LEU A 89 -13.67 -7.00 -15.81
CA LEU A 89 -12.34 -7.07 -15.24
C LEU A 89 -11.72 -5.68 -15.09
N ALA A 90 -11.25 -5.38 -13.89
CA ALA A 90 -10.55 -4.12 -13.61
C ALA A 90 -9.24 -3.98 -14.40
N HIS A 91 -8.63 -5.12 -14.78
CA HIS A 91 -7.32 -5.12 -15.44
C HIS A 91 -7.16 -6.26 -16.46
N VAL A 92 -6.91 -5.89 -17.71
CA VAL A 92 -6.62 -6.80 -18.81
C VAL A 92 -5.40 -6.30 -19.58
N SER A 93 -4.46 -7.19 -19.86
CA SER A 93 -3.30 -6.90 -20.71
C SER A 93 -3.23 -7.88 -21.87
N VAL A 94 -2.57 -7.50 -22.97
CA VAL A 94 -2.53 -8.34 -24.19
C VAL A 94 -1.11 -8.44 -24.75
N SER A 95 -0.68 -9.63 -25.20
CA SER A 95 0.53 -9.78 -26.01
C SER A 95 0.25 -9.53 -27.49
N CYS A 96 0.98 -8.60 -28.08
CA CYS A 96 0.99 -8.27 -29.51
C CYS A 96 2.42 -8.39 -30.09
N HIS A 97 2.50 -8.60 -31.39
CA HIS A 97 3.74 -8.79 -32.16
C HIS A 97 3.93 -7.73 -33.25
N SER A 98 2.97 -6.84 -33.43
CA SER A 98 3.05 -5.71 -34.36
C SER A 98 2.20 -4.54 -33.86
N PHE A 99 2.39 -3.35 -34.44
CA PHE A 99 1.53 -2.21 -34.10
C PHE A 99 0.14 -2.35 -34.73
N GLU A 100 0.04 -3.04 -35.87
CA GLU A 100 -1.20 -3.36 -36.54
C GLU A 100 -2.08 -4.25 -35.67
N GLU A 101 -1.49 -5.20 -34.93
CA GLU A 101 -2.22 -6.00 -33.94
C GLU A 101 -2.77 -5.12 -32.80
N ILE A 102 -1.96 -4.18 -32.29
CA ILE A 102 -2.38 -3.26 -31.22
C ILE A 102 -3.56 -2.41 -31.68
N ASP A 103 -3.48 -1.85 -32.89
CA ASP A 103 -4.50 -0.98 -33.45
C ASP A 103 -5.79 -1.74 -33.81
N ALA A 104 -5.69 -3.06 -34.03
CA ALA A 104 -6.81 -3.94 -34.36
C ALA A 104 -7.51 -4.58 -33.13
N LEU A 105 -7.08 -4.25 -31.90
CA LEU A 105 -7.72 -4.80 -30.70
C LEU A 105 -9.17 -4.30 -30.55
N PRO A 106 -10.13 -5.17 -30.17
CA PRO A 106 -11.54 -4.80 -30.05
C PRO A 106 -11.85 -3.93 -28.82
N PHE A 107 -10.88 -3.72 -27.93
CA PHE A 107 -10.99 -2.89 -26.74
C PHE A 107 -9.63 -2.30 -26.37
N GLU A 108 -9.60 -1.28 -25.51
CA GLU A 108 -8.36 -0.71 -24.98
C GLU A 108 -7.94 -1.49 -23.70
N PRO A 109 -6.86 -2.32 -23.75
CA PRO A 109 -6.34 -2.98 -22.56
C PRO A 109 -5.58 -1.98 -21.68
N ASN A 110 -5.31 -2.36 -20.42
CA ASN A 110 -4.54 -1.54 -19.49
C ASN A 110 -3.09 -1.34 -19.96
N TYR A 111 -2.52 -2.33 -20.64
CA TYR A 111 -1.29 -2.22 -21.42
C TYR A 111 -1.15 -3.42 -22.36
N VAL A 112 -0.22 -3.32 -23.31
CA VAL A 112 0.16 -4.39 -24.22
C VAL A 112 1.63 -4.74 -24.09
N PHE A 113 1.98 -6.02 -24.25
CA PHE A 113 3.35 -6.43 -24.55
C PHE A 113 3.59 -6.31 -26.05
N LEU A 114 4.73 -5.74 -26.43
CA LEU A 114 5.26 -5.80 -27.79
C LEU A 114 6.53 -6.64 -27.77
N SER A 115 6.58 -7.71 -28.55
CA SER A 115 7.73 -8.62 -28.59
C SER A 115 7.95 -9.30 -29.94
N PRO A 116 9.19 -9.71 -30.28
CA PRO A 116 10.43 -9.45 -29.54
C PRO A 116 11.02 -8.07 -29.87
N VAL A 117 11.39 -7.30 -28.83
CA VAL A 117 12.06 -6.00 -29.02
C VAL A 117 13.55 -6.18 -29.32
N PHE A 118 14.22 -7.10 -28.63
CA PHE A 118 15.60 -7.49 -28.91
C PHE A 118 15.71 -8.99 -29.13
N ASP A 119 16.84 -9.42 -29.68
CA ASP A 119 17.19 -10.82 -29.85
C ASP A 119 17.02 -11.60 -28.55
N SER A 120 16.38 -12.76 -28.64
CA SER A 120 16.05 -13.58 -27.47
C SER A 120 17.30 -14.09 -26.75
N ILE A 121 17.38 -13.87 -25.43
CA ILE A 121 18.46 -14.39 -24.57
C ILE A 121 18.33 -15.91 -24.41
N SER A 122 17.10 -16.45 -24.36
CA SER A 122 16.81 -17.86 -24.07
C SER A 122 16.49 -18.74 -25.28
N LYS A 123 16.38 -18.16 -26.49
CA LYS A 123 16.14 -18.89 -27.75
C LYS A 123 17.10 -18.38 -28.82
N GLN A 124 18.19 -19.10 -29.09
CA GLN A 124 19.10 -18.75 -30.18
C GLN A 124 18.35 -18.82 -31.54
N GLY A 125 18.34 -17.71 -32.29
CA GLY A 125 17.74 -17.64 -33.64
C GLY A 125 16.45 -16.81 -33.80
N TYR A 126 16.02 -16.05 -32.79
CA TYR A 126 14.88 -15.10 -32.91
C TYR A 126 15.39 -13.65 -33.02
N PRO A 127 15.52 -13.07 -34.23
CA PRO A 127 16.02 -11.71 -34.43
C PRO A 127 14.98 -10.65 -33.99
N SER A 128 15.46 -9.47 -33.59
CA SER A 128 14.64 -8.29 -33.31
C SER A 128 13.72 -7.95 -34.49
N ALA A 129 12.45 -7.69 -34.20
CA ALA A 129 11.44 -7.39 -35.22
C ALA A 129 11.34 -5.90 -35.59
N PHE A 130 12.08 -5.00 -34.90
CA PHE A 130 11.83 -3.55 -35.00
C PHE A 130 13.10 -2.69 -35.05
N ALA A 131 13.14 -1.72 -35.96
CA ALA A 131 14.15 -0.67 -35.96
C ALA A 131 13.84 0.41 -34.88
N PRO A 132 14.84 0.95 -34.15
CA PRO A 132 14.63 1.93 -33.07
C PRO A 132 13.83 3.17 -33.47
N LYS A 133 14.06 3.71 -34.67
CA LYS A 133 13.33 4.89 -35.19
C LYS A 133 11.86 4.58 -35.40
N TYR A 134 11.55 3.41 -35.95
CA TYR A 134 10.18 2.94 -36.18
C TYR A 134 9.42 2.76 -34.85
N LEU A 135 10.08 2.22 -33.81
CA LEU A 135 9.50 2.12 -32.46
C LEU A 135 9.14 3.49 -31.91
N LYS A 136 10.07 4.45 -31.95
CA LYS A 136 9.87 5.79 -31.38
C LYS A 136 8.69 6.53 -32.01
N GLU A 137 8.59 6.51 -33.34
CA GLU A 137 7.50 7.16 -34.08
C GLU A 137 6.14 6.51 -33.81
N ASN A 138 6.10 5.19 -33.64
CA ASN A 138 4.86 4.44 -33.47
C ASN A 138 4.38 4.42 -32.01
N LEU A 139 5.28 4.31 -31.03
CA LEU A 139 4.92 4.31 -29.61
C LEU A 139 4.25 5.63 -29.18
N GLN A 140 4.66 6.77 -29.77
CA GLN A 140 4.08 8.06 -29.46
C GLN A 140 2.63 8.23 -29.95
N LYS A 141 2.20 7.47 -30.96
CA LYS A 141 0.87 7.58 -31.58
C LYS A 141 -0.22 6.83 -30.82
N ARG A 142 0.13 5.87 -29.96
CA ARG A 142 -0.86 5.05 -29.24
C ARG A 142 -1.14 5.58 -27.85
N ARG A 143 -2.41 5.47 -27.44
CA ARG A 143 -2.88 5.80 -26.08
C ARG A 143 -2.59 4.68 -25.10
N VAL A 144 -2.80 3.43 -25.52
CA VAL A 144 -2.52 2.24 -24.72
C VAL A 144 -1.03 2.18 -24.35
N PRO A 145 -0.68 1.95 -23.07
CA PRO A 145 0.70 1.76 -22.68
C PRO A 145 1.32 0.52 -23.33
N VAL A 146 2.44 0.68 -24.01
CA VAL A 146 3.19 -0.42 -24.62
C VAL A 146 4.40 -0.76 -23.77
N ILE A 147 4.55 -2.02 -23.41
CA ILE A 147 5.61 -2.56 -22.55
C ILE A 147 6.50 -3.46 -23.40
N ALA A 148 7.80 -3.19 -23.38
CA ALA A 148 8.76 -3.97 -24.16
C ALA A 148 8.90 -5.39 -23.57
N LEU A 149 8.94 -6.40 -24.43
CA LEU A 149 9.22 -7.78 -24.05
C LEU A 149 10.13 -8.46 -25.08
N GLY A 150 11.01 -9.34 -24.62
CA GLY A 150 11.92 -10.14 -25.46
C GLY A 150 13.32 -9.54 -25.54
N GLY A 151 14.30 -10.31 -25.04
CA GLY A 151 15.72 -9.96 -25.13
C GLY A 151 16.21 -8.85 -24.20
N ILE A 152 15.42 -8.48 -23.19
CA ILE A 152 15.70 -7.36 -22.28
C ILE A 152 16.60 -7.80 -21.13
N THR A 153 17.71 -7.08 -20.95
CA THR A 153 18.63 -7.15 -19.80
C THR A 153 18.61 -5.82 -19.04
N ALA A 154 19.26 -5.74 -17.87
CA ALA A 154 19.35 -4.51 -17.09
C ALA A 154 19.87 -3.31 -17.91
N GLU A 155 20.86 -3.53 -18.78
CA GLU A 155 21.49 -2.51 -19.61
C GLU A 155 20.55 -1.97 -20.70
N LYS A 156 19.64 -2.82 -21.19
CA LYS A 156 18.69 -2.47 -22.27
C LYS A 156 17.42 -1.78 -21.77
N VAL A 157 17.19 -1.73 -20.45
CA VAL A 157 16.00 -1.07 -19.87
C VAL A 157 16.02 0.42 -20.18
N ALA A 158 17.17 1.08 -20.03
CA ALA A 158 17.32 2.50 -20.33
C ALA A 158 17.05 2.80 -21.82
N GLU A 159 17.50 1.93 -22.72
CA GLU A 159 17.25 2.04 -24.15
C GLU A 159 15.75 1.92 -24.48
N CYS A 160 15.05 0.96 -23.87
CA CYS A 160 13.58 0.84 -24.03
C CYS A 160 12.85 2.12 -23.60
N ARG A 161 13.24 2.71 -22.47
CA ARG A 161 12.66 3.97 -22.00
C ARG A 161 12.89 5.09 -23.02
N LYS A 162 14.12 5.22 -23.56
CA LYS A 162 14.46 6.21 -24.61
C LYS A 162 13.66 6.04 -25.91
N MET A 163 13.31 4.80 -26.27
CA MET A 163 12.44 4.51 -27.42
C MET A 163 10.98 4.90 -27.17
N GLY A 164 10.57 5.10 -25.91
CA GLY A 164 9.22 5.53 -25.54
C GLY A 164 8.33 4.44 -24.98
N PHE A 165 8.87 3.23 -24.72
CA PHE A 165 8.12 2.19 -24.01
C PHE A 165 7.73 2.67 -22.61
N ARG A 166 6.55 2.26 -22.14
CA ARG A 166 6.04 2.61 -20.78
C ARG A 166 6.57 1.69 -19.69
N GLY A 167 7.27 0.64 -20.08
CA GLY A 167 7.92 -0.28 -19.18
C GLY A 167 8.59 -1.41 -19.92
N VAL A 168 9.15 -2.32 -19.14
CA VAL A 168 9.82 -3.52 -19.63
C VAL A 168 9.28 -4.75 -18.92
N ALA A 169 9.21 -5.87 -19.61
CA ALA A 169 8.89 -7.17 -19.05
C ALA A 169 10.11 -8.10 -19.15
N LEU A 170 10.53 -8.64 -18.00
CA LEU A 170 11.72 -9.47 -17.88
C LEU A 170 11.35 -10.92 -17.52
N LEU A 171 12.10 -11.84 -18.10
CA LEU A 171 12.02 -13.28 -17.80
C LEU A 171 13.42 -13.87 -17.71
N GLY A 172 14.14 -13.98 -18.84
CA GLY A 172 15.46 -14.63 -18.89
C GLY A 172 16.47 -14.00 -17.93
N HIS A 173 16.65 -12.68 -18.00
CA HIS A 173 17.60 -11.94 -17.17
C HIS A 173 17.43 -12.19 -15.66
N VAL A 174 16.20 -12.34 -15.17
CA VAL A 174 15.91 -12.58 -13.75
C VAL A 174 16.04 -14.06 -13.39
N TRP A 175 15.51 -14.96 -14.22
CA TRP A 175 15.29 -16.36 -13.85
C TRP A 175 16.37 -17.34 -14.33
N GLU A 176 17.34 -16.90 -15.13
CA GLU A 176 18.48 -17.74 -15.54
C GLU A 176 19.30 -18.23 -14.33
N GLN A 177 19.40 -17.43 -13.28
CA GLN A 177 20.05 -17.79 -12.01
C GLN A 177 19.12 -17.46 -10.84
N PRO A 178 18.22 -18.38 -10.44
CA PRO A 178 17.17 -18.11 -9.45
C PRO A 178 17.69 -17.64 -8.09
N SER A 179 18.86 -18.13 -7.65
CA SER A 179 19.52 -17.68 -6.41
C SER A 179 19.91 -16.21 -6.43
N GLU A 180 20.13 -15.64 -7.62
CA GLU A 180 20.49 -14.23 -7.84
C GLU A 180 19.30 -13.39 -8.33
N ALA A 181 18.11 -13.95 -8.48
CA ALA A 181 16.97 -13.27 -9.11
C ALA A 181 16.66 -11.91 -8.48
N VAL A 182 16.71 -11.83 -7.14
CA VAL A 182 16.49 -10.58 -6.40
C VAL A 182 17.60 -9.58 -6.69
N ALA A 183 18.87 -10.00 -6.64
CA ALA A 183 20.02 -9.14 -6.92
C ALA A 183 19.97 -8.60 -8.36
N ARG A 184 19.68 -9.48 -9.32
CA ARG A 184 19.52 -9.14 -10.74
C ARG A 184 18.37 -8.17 -10.98
N PHE A 185 17.24 -8.38 -10.31
CA PHE A 185 16.13 -7.43 -10.33
C PHE A 185 16.52 -6.07 -9.72
N THR A 186 17.20 -6.05 -8.57
CA THR A 186 17.61 -4.80 -7.93
C THR A 186 18.69 -4.04 -8.70
N ASN A 187 19.43 -4.71 -9.58
CA ASN A 187 20.41 -4.08 -10.47
C ASN A 187 19.75 -3.39 -11.68
N ILE A 188 18.45 -3.60 -11.90
CA ILE A 188 17.71 -2.85 -12.91
C ILE A 188 17.43 -1.46 -12.33
N LEU A 189 17.99 -0.43 -12.96
CA LEU A 189 17.82 0.98 -12.54
C LEU A 189 16.34 1.25 -12.23
N PRO A 190 16.02 1.64 -10.97
CA PRO A 190 14.64 1.86 -10.58
C PRO A 190 14.04 3.03 -11.38
N ASP A 191 12.72 3.18 -11.29
CA ASP A 191 12.08 4.37 -11.83
C ASP A 191 12.65 5.61 -11.08
N GLU A 192 12.89 6.70 -11.81
CA GLU A 192 13.56 7.89 -11.28
C GLU A 192 12.57 8.98 -10.85
N VAL A 193 12.94 9.73 -9.80
CA VAL A 193 12.19 10.89 -9.29
C VAL A 193 13.15 12.06 -9.09
N LEU A 194 12.72 13.26 -9.47
CA LEU A 194 13.54 14.48 -9.31
C LEU A 194 13.03 15.31 -8.13
N SER A 195 13.94 15.77 -7.27
CA SER A 195 13.70 16.87 -6.34
C SER A 195 14.32 18.17 -6.86
N ILE A 196 13.53 19.25 -6.85
CA ILE A 196 13.96 20.63 -6.99
C ILE A 196 13.72 21.32 -5.65
N ALA A 197 14.77 21.56 -4.87
CA ALA A 197 14.66 22.11 -3.52
C ALA A 197 15.95 22.80 -3.07
N GLY A 198 15.89 23.51 -1.94
CA GLY A 198 17.08 24.10 -1.33
C GLY A 198 18.09 23.04 -0.89
N PHE A 199 19.37 23.38 -0.93
CA PHE A 199 20.44 22.57 -0.36
C PHE A 199 20.65 22.93 1.11
N ASP A 200 20.45 21.95 1.99
CA ASP A 200 20.63 22.02 3.44
C ASP A 200 21.83 21.16 3.85
N GLN A 201 22.87 21.79 4.40
CA GLN A 201 24.12 21.11 4.76
C GLN A 201 23.93 20.05 5.85
N SER A 202 22.91 20.18 6.70
CA SER A 202 22.59 19.17 7.70
C SER A 202 21.96 17.91 7.11
N SER A 203 21.49 18.00 5.86
CA SER A 203 20.71 16.96 5.20
C SER A 203 19.45 16.54 5.96
N GLY A 204 18.90 17.42 6.80
CA GLY A 204 17.63 17.21 7.50
C GLY A 204 16.42 17.67 6.70
N ALA A 205 16.59 18.63 5.79
CA ALA A 205 15.59 19.04 4.81
C ALA A 205 16.19 19.15 3.40
N GLY A 206 15.41 19.70 2.46
CA GLY A 206 15.89 20.05 1.13
C GLY A 206 16.24 18.84 0.25
N VAL A 207 17.01 19.11 -0.83
CA VAL A 207 17.33 18.12 -1.87
C VAL A 207 17.96 16.84 -1.31
N THR A 208 18.80 16.98 -0.28
CA THR A 208 19.50 15.86 0.36
C THR A 208 18.57 14.97 1.19
N ALA A 209 17.62 15.55 1.93
CA ALA A 209 16.63 14.78 2.68
C ALA A 209 15.63 14.09 1.72
N ASP A 210 15.30 14.76 0.62
CA ASP A 210 14.48 14.19 -0.44
C ASP A 210 15.16 12.95 -1.05
N ILE A 211 16.45 13.05 -1.43
CA ILE A 211 17.22 11.91 -1.98
C ILE A 211 17.29 10.74 -1.00
N LYS A 212 17.59 10.99 0.29
CA LYS A 212 17.60 9.94 1.32
C LYS A 212 16.25 9.24 1.45
N THR A 213 15.16 10.00 1.29
CA THR A 213 13.80 9.46 1.29
C THR A 213 13.55 8.59 0.06
N PHE A 214 13.91 9.08 -1.14
CA PHE A 214 13.76 8.35 -2.40
C PHE A 214 14.50 7.00 -2.37
N GLU A 215 15.76 7.00 -1.94
CA GLU A 215 16.56 5.77 -1.83
C GLU A 215 15.96 4.78 -0.81
N SER A 216 15.49 5.28 0.33
CA SER A 216 14.82 4.45 1.34
C SER A 216 13.52 3.82 0.81
N CYS A 217 12.87 4.48 -0.14
CA CYS A 217 11.70 3.98 -0.84
C CYS A 217 12.05 3.16 -2.09
N ARG A 218 13.34 2.90 -2.41
CA ARG A 218 13.80 2.15 -3.60
C ARG A 218 13.50 2.84 -4.93
N VAL A 219 13.53 4.17 -4.96
CA VAL A 219 13.40 4.99 -6.17
C VAL A 219 14.71 5.74 -6.38
N TYR A 220 15.16 5.87 -7.63
CA TYR A 220 16.40 6.61 -7.90
C TYR A 220 16.16 8.11 -7.76
N GLY A 221 16.86 8.75 -6.84
CA GLY A 221 16.71 10.18 -6.55
C GLY A 221 17.62 11.04 -7.41
N LEU A 222 17.04 11.93 -8.20
CA LEU A 222 17.74 13.02 -8.90
C LEU A 222 17.58 14.31 -8.09
N GLY A 223 18.61 15.14 -8.07
CA GLY A 223 18.62 16.39 -7.30
C GLY A 223 18.94 17.61 -8.16
N THR A 224 18.18 18.68 -7.98
CA THR A 224 18.45 20.02 -8.51
C THR A 224 18.27 21.02 -7.38
N SER A 225 19.26 21.89 -7.19
CA SER A 225 19.21 22.91 -6.16
C SER A 225 18.43 24.12 -6.67
N SER A 226 17.45 24.58 -5.90
CA SER A 226 16.77 25.88 -6.10
C SER A 226 17.39 27.01 -5.27
N SER A 227 18.13 26.64 -4.22
CA SER A 227 18.85 27.58 -3.38
C SER A 227 19.94 26.88 -2.59
N ILE A 228 20.92 27.64 -2.12
CA ILE A 228 21.87 27.21 -1.09
C ILE A 228 21.45 27.89 0.21
N THR A 229 20.97 27.11 1.16
CA THR A 229 20.61 27.62 2.49
C THR A 229 21.85 27.63 3.37
N PHE A 230 21.95 28.51 4.35
CA PHE A 230 22.99 28.50 5.38
C PHE A 230 22.31 28.10 6.69
N GLN A 231 22.07 26.81 6.88
CA GLN A 231 21.26 26.32 7.99
C GLN A 231 21.75 24.98 8.55
N ASN A 232 21.21 24.63 9.72
CA ASN A 232 21.16 23.28 10.25
C ASN A 232 19.80 23.06 10.93
N GLN A 233 19.63 21.92 11.61
CA GLN A 233 18.38 21.56 12.28
C GLN A 233 17.95 22.51 13.41
N ASN A 234 18.83 23.41 13.87
CA ASN A 234 18.60 24.32 15.00
C ASN A 234 18.66 25.81 14.60
N THR A 235 19.31 26.16 13.50
CA THR A 235 19.63 27.56 13.17
C THR A 235 19.56 27.78 11.67
N TYR A 236 19.01 28.92 11.28
CA TYR A 236 18.94 29.38 9.89
C TYR A 236 19.55 30.78 9.80
N LEU A 237 20.60 30.94 8.98
CA LEU A 237 21.38 32.18 8.88
C LEU A 237 21.09 32.97 7.59
N GLY A 238 20.50 32.32 6.58
CA GLY A 238 20.17 32.96 5.32
C GLY A 238 20.08 31.97 4.17
N THR A 239 19.81 32.48 2.97
CA THR A 239 19.74 31.68 1.74
C THR A 239 20.28 32.48 0.57
N LYS A 240 21.05 31.79 -0.29
CA LYS A 240 21.39 32.25 -1.63
C LYS A 240 20.46 31.57 -2.64
N TRP A 241 19.62 32.35 -3.30
CA TRP A 241 18.72 31.86 -4.35
C TRP A 241 19.49 31.59 -5.64
N LEU A 242 19.09 30.54 -6.36
CA LEU A 242 19.51 30.29 -7.73
C LEU A 242 18.46 30.88 -8.66
N THR A 243 18.93 31.45 -9.77
CA THR A 243 18.05 32.01 -10.80
C THR A 243 17.28 30.90 -11.52
N PRO A 244 16.12 31.19 -12.14
CA PRO A 244 15.38 30.21 -12.94
C PRO A 244 16.25 29.50 -13.98
N ASP A 245 17.13 30.25 -14.67
CA ASP A 245 18.05 29.70 -15.68
C ASP A 245 19.07 28.72 -15.09
N GLU A 246 19.58 28.98 -13.88
CA GLU A 246 20.50 28.07 -13.19
C GLU A 246 19.79 26.78 -12.74
N ILE A 247 18.52 26.87 -12.32
CA ILE A 247 17.68 25.71 -11.98
C ILE A 247 17.38 24.88 -13.23
N ILE A 248 16.98 25.54 -14.32
CA ILE A 248 16.65 24.90 -15.60
C ILE A 248 17.88 24.22 -16.19
N ARG A 249 19.06 24.85 -16.17
CA ARG A 249 20.30 24.27 -16.70
C ARG A 249 20.72 23.00 -15.97
N GLN A 250 20.51 22.91 -14.65
CA GLN A 250 20.71 21.66 -13.90
C GLN A 250 19.76 20.57 -14.41
N CYS A 251 18.47 20.90 -14.59
CA CYS A 251 17.48 19.97 -15.14
C CYS A 251 17.83 19.52 -16.56
N GLU A 252 18.26 20.43 -17.45
CA GLU A 252 18.68 20.12 -18.82
C GLU A 252 19.80 19.07 -18.87
N VAL A 253 20.79 19.17 -17.97
CA VAL A 253 21.87 18.19 -17.88
C VAL A 253 21.31 16.82 -17.49
N LEU A 254 20.43 16.76 -16.48
CA LEU A 254 19.80 15.52 -16.06
C LEU A 254 18.91 14.92 -17.17
N PHE A 255 18.15 15.74 -17.88
CA PHE A 255 17.19 15.28 -18.89
C PHE A 255 17.84 14.77 -20.18
N ARG A 256 19.16 14.88 -20.33
CA ARG A 256 19.92 14.19 -21.38
C ARG A 256 19.93 12.68 -21.18
N GLU A 257 19.81 12.22 -19.94
CA GLU A 257 19.92 10.82 -19.55
C GLU A 257 18.66 10.27 -18.89
N PHE A 258 17.94 11.10 -18.14
CA PHE A 258 16.80 10.73 -17.32
C PHE A 258 15.49 11.34 -17.81
N SER A 259 14.35 10.68 -17.56
CA SER A 259 13.04 11.18 -17.94
C SER A 259 12.02 10.93 -16.82
N PRO A 260 12.17 11.60 -15.65
CA PRO A 260 11.34 11.35 -14.48
C PRO A 260 9.86 11.61 -14.77
N THR A 261 9.01 10.72 -14.28
CA THR A 261 7.54 10.86 -14.42
C THR A 261 6.95 11.72 -13.30
N TYR A 262 7.65 11.82 -12.17
CA TYR A 262 7.31 12.68 -11.04
C TYR A 262 8.47 13.62 -10.71
N VAL A 263 8.13 14.88 -10.45
CA VAL A 263 9.06 15.90 -9.97
C VAL A 263 8.48 16.51 -8.70
N LYS A 264 9.26 16.52 -7.63
CA LYS A 264 8.92 17.20 -6.37
C LYS A 264 9.60 18.56 -6.36
N ILE A 265 8.83 19.62 -6.14
CA ILE A 265 9.32 20.98 -5.94
C ILE A 265 9.12 21.33 -4.46
N GLY A 266 10.17 21.75 -3.78
CA GLY A 266 10.14 22.22 -2.39
C GLY A 266 10.33 23.74 -2.31
N LEU A 267 11.29 24.16 -1.48
CA LEU A 267 11.66 25.57 -1.31
C LEU A 267 11.98 26.22 -2.66
N ILE A 268 11.34 27.34 -2.97
CA ILE A 268 11.55 28.12 -4.20
C ILE A 268 11.36 29.60 -3.88
N GLU A 269 12.07 30.48 -4.60
CA GLU A 269 12.18 31.90 -4.27
C GLU A 269 10.85 32.66 -4.40
N SER A 270 10.16 32.50 -5.53
CA SER A 270 9.00 33.31 -5.88
C SER A 270 8.03 32.52 -6.78
N PHE A 271 6.80 33.00 -6.95
CA PHE A 271 5.85 32.43 -7.92
C PHE A 271 6.32 32.59 -9.37
N ASP A 272 7.09 33.64 -9.68
CA ASP A 272 7.68 33.81 -11.00
C ASP A 272 8.71 32.71 -11.30
N THR A 273 9.65 32.47 -10.37
CA THR A 273 10.63 31.38 -10.48
C THR A 273 9.92 30.02 -10.56
N LEU A 274 8.88 29.80 -9.75
CA LEU A 274 8.07 28.58 -9.80
C LEU A 274 7.37 28.40 -11.15
N GLU A 275 6.76 29.44 -11.69
CA GLU A 275 6.07 29.41 -12.98
C GLU A 275 7.02 29.07 -14.12
N GLN A 276 8.19 29.73 -14.19
CA GLN A 276 9.20 29.48 -15.21
C GLN A 276 9.69 28.01 -15.16
N VAL A 277 10.01 27.51 -13.97
CA VAL A 277 10.44 26.11 -13.78
C VAL A 277 9.33 25.14 -14.16
N VAL A 278 8.09 25.37 -13.72
CA VAL A 278 6.94 24.51 -14.05
C VAL A 278 6.67 24.48 -15.55
N ASN A 279 6.72 25.63 -16.23
CA ASN A 279 6.54 25.72 -17.69
C ASN A 279 7.63 24.96 -18.43
N TYR A 280 8.89 25.10 -18.02
CA TYR A 280 9.99 24.34 -18.58
C TYR A 280 9.79 22.84 -18.37
N LEU A 281 9.48 22.38 -17.15
CA LEU A 281 9.26 20.97 -16.85
C LEU A 281 8.14 20.36 -17.70
N ARG A 282 7.01 21.07 -17.88
CA ARG A 282 5.89 20.61 -18.72
C ARG A 282 6.26 20.56 -20.20
N THR A 283 7.18 21.41 -20.66
CA THR A 283 7.66 21.42 -22.03
C THR A 283 8.67 20.29 -22.27
N ALA A 284 9.67 20.17 -21.40
CA ALA A 284 10.72 19.16 -21.49
C ALA A 284 10.19 17.74 -21.22
N LEU A 285 9.23 17.61 -20.31
CA LEU A 285 8.61 16.35 -19.91
C LEU A 285 7.07 16.44 -20.00
N PRO A 286 6.46 16.29 -21.20
CA PRO A 286 5.03 16.52 -21.42
C PRO A 286 4.06 15.71 -20.54
N LYS A 287 4.53 14.60 -19.95
CA LYS A 287 3.73 13.70 -19.11
C LYS A 287 4.10 13.78 -17.62
N VAL A 288 4.95 14.73 -17.23
CA VAL A 288 5.38 14.90 -15.84
C VAL A 288 4.20 15.24 -14.94
N ARG A 289 4.17 14.62 -13.75
CA ARG A 289 3.31 14.98 -12.64
C ARG A 289 4.13 15.71 -11.59
N ILE A 290 3.79 16.96 -11.34
CA ILE A 290 4.54 17.82 -10.42
C ILE A 290 3.88 17.80 -9.05
N ILE A 291 4.67 17.52 -8.02
CA ILE A 291 4.26 17.59 -6.61
C ILE A 291 4.91 18.83 -6.01
N TRP A 292 4.13 19.75 -5.47
CA TRP A 292 4.66 20.96 -4.87
C TRP A 292 4.43 20.95 -3.35
N ASP A 293 5.50 21.01 -2.57
CA ASP A 293 5.48 21.22 -1.13
C ASP A 293 5.75 22.72 -0.87
N PRO A 294 4.71 23.52 -0.61
CA PRO A 294 4.82 24.97 -0.57
C PRO A 294 5.49 25.42 0.73
N ILE A 295 6.82 25.46 0.76
CA ILE A 295 7.58 25.93 1.93
C ILE A 295 7.55 27.47 1.96
N LEU A 296 6.45 28.04 2.45
CA LEU A 296 6.27 29.50 2.51
C LEU A 296 6.96 30.13 3.73
N LYS A 297 7.29 29.32 4.74
CA LYS A 297 8.01 29.74 5.95
C LYS A 297 8.97 28.65 6.41
N ALA A 298 10.19 29.03 6.81
CA ALA A 298 11.14 28.11 7.44
C ALA A 298 10.68 27.75 8.85
N SER A 299 11.01 26.54 9.31
CA SER A 299 10.76 26.12 10.71
C SER A 299 11.43 27.04 11.74
N ALA A 300 12.49 27.75 11.33
CA ALA A 300 13.19 28.76 12.13
C ALA A 300 12.52 30.16 12.12
N GLY A 301 11.39 30.34 11.44
CA GLY A 301 10.56 31.56 11.50
C GLY A 301 10.64 32.50 10.30
N PHE A 302 11.46 32.22 9.28
CA PHE A 302 11.67 33.10 8.12
C PHE A 302 10.58 32.94 7.05
N GLN A 303 9.95 34.03 6.59
CA GLN A 303 8.90 34.02 5.56
C GLN A 303 9.50 34.20 4.17
N PHE A 304 9.04 33.40 3.20
CA PHE A 304 9.56 33.35 1.83
C PHE A 304 8.58 33.90 0.79
N HIS A 305 7.27 33.86 1.07
CA HIS A 305 6.22 34.30 0.15
C HIS A 305 5.12 35.03 0.92
N ASP A 306 4.57 36.08 0.30
CA ASP A 306 3.57 36.97 0.95
C ASP A 306 2.16 36.80 0.37
N GLY A 307 1.94 35.87 -0.56
CA GLY A 307 0.62 35.54 -1.12
C GLY A 307 0.10 36.53 -2.17
N GLU A 308 0.93 37.46 -2.63
CA GLU A 308 0.56 38.45 -3.65
C GLU A 308 0.54 37.79 -5.04
N ASN A 309 -0.65 37.73 -5.68
CA ASN A 309 -0.96 37.25 -7.04
C ASN A 309 -1.67 35.88 -7.16
N LEU A 310 -2.93 35.84 -6.70
CA LEU A 310 -3.83 34.67 -6.80
C LEU A 310 -4.05 34.17 -8.24
N THR A 311 -4.08 35.06 -9.24
CA THR A 311 -4.28 34.66 -10.65
C THR A 311 -3.09 33.85 -11.16
N GLN A 312 -1.88 34.34 -10.93
CA GLN A 312 -0.66 33.62 -11.28
C GLN A 312 -0.58 32.27 -10.54
N LEU A 313 -0.90 32.26 -9.24
CA LEU A 313 -0.95 31.03 -8.46
C LEU A 313 -1.92 30.00 -9.08
N GLN A 314 -3.13 30.41 -9.49
CA GLN A 314 -4.08 29.51 -10.14
C GLN A 314 -3.54 28.94 -11.46
N ASP A 315 -2.85 29.74 -12.28
CA ASP A 315 -2.24 29.29 -13.54
C ASP A 315 -1.11 28.29 -13.32
N ILE A 316 -0.31 28.48 -12.27
CA ILE A 316 0.69 27.51 -11.83
C ILE A 316 -0.02 26.23 -11.37
N LEU A 317 -1.01 26.32 -10.48
CA LEU A 317 -1.68 25.18 -9.87
C LEU A 317 -2.39 24.28 -10.89
N ARG A 318 -2.90 24.81 -12.02
CA ARG A 318 -3.44 24.00 -13.12
C ARG A 318 -2.42 23.04 -13.76
N LYS A 319 -1.12 23.28 -13.54
CA LYS A 319 0.00 22.48 -14.04
C LYS A 319 0.57 21.55 -12.94
N ILE A 320 0.11 21.67 -11.71
CA ILE A 320 0.53 20.87 -10.55
C ILE A 320 -0.42 19.67 -10.37
N TYR A 321 0.16 18.49 -10.10
CA TYR A 321 -0.60 17.27 -9.85
C TYR A 321 -1.07 17.16 -8.39
N LEU A 322 -0.19 17.48 -7.45
CA LEU A 322 -0.44 17.44 -6.00
C LEU A 322 0.24 18.62 -5.32
N ILE A 323 -0.46 19.31 -4.43
CA ILE A 323 0.14 20.25 -3.48
C ILE A 323 0.02 19.69 -2.06
N THR A 324 1.05 19.88 -1.22
CA THR A 324 1.08 19.34 0.16
C THR A 324 1.17 20.42 1.24
N PRO A 325 0.21 21.37 1.33
CA PRO A 325 0.28 22.49 2.27
C PRO A 325 -0.09 22.07 3.70
N ASN A 326 0.50 22.73 4.69
CA ASN A 326 0.03 22.76 6.07
C ASN A 326 -1.09 23.81 6.25
N THR A 327 -1.70 23.87 7.42
CA THR A 327 -2.80 24.80 7.71
C THR A 327 -2.44 26.28 7.50
N ASP A 328 -1.22 26.70 7.84
CA ASP A 328 -0.82 28.10 7.66
C ASP A 328 -0.49 28.40 6.20
N GLU A 329 0.16 27.46 5.50
CA GLU A 329 0.39 27.52 4.05
C GLU A 329 -0.94 27.61 3.29
N LEU A 330 -1.97 26.84 3.69
CA LEU A 330 -3.31 26.94 3.12
C LEU A 330 -3.93 28.32 3.31
N LYS A 331 -3.80 28.91 4.50
CA LYS A 331 -4.33 30.27 4.78
C LYS A 331 -3.64 31.32 3.92
N THR A 332 -2.32 31.23 3.77
CA THR A 332 -1.55 32.16 2.94
C THR A 332 -1.89 32.02 1.45
N LEU A 333 -2.06 30.79 0.95
CA LEU A 333 -2.33 30.55 -0.47
C LEU A 333 -3.78 30.80 -0.87
N PHE A 334 -4.74 30.52 0.02
CA PHE A 334 -6.16 30.45 -0.33
C PHE A 334 -7.08 31.34 0.55
N GLY A 335 -6.53 32.08 1.53
CA GLY A 335 -7.29 32.97 2.40
C GLY A 335 -7.80 32.34 3.70
N ASN A 336 -8.58 33.10 4.49
CA ASN A 336 -8.96 32.72 5.85
C ASN A 336 -10.04 31.60 5.89
N HIS A 337 -9.75 30.56 6.69
CA HIS A 337 -10.60 29.40 7.02
C HIS A 337 -10.92 28.43 5.87
N PRO A 338 -9.89 27.79 5.26
CA PRO A 338 -10.13 26.71 4.32
C PRO A 338 -10.76 25.53 5.06
N ASP A 339 -12.01 25.25 4.70
CA ASP A 339 -12.72 24.03 5.09
C ASP A 339 -12.61 22.99 3.95
N VAL A 340 -13.04 21.75 4.23
CA VAL A 340 -12.90 20.65 3.26
C VAL A 340 -13.74 20.89 2.00
N GLU A 341 -14.90 21.52 2.13
CA GLU A 341 -15.82 21.79 1.01
C GLU A 341 -15.23 22.84 0.07
N SER A 342 -14.72 23.95 0.61
CA SER A 342 -14.06 24.98 -0.20
C SER A 342 -12.79 24.47 -0.89
N LEU A 343 -11.98 23.65 -0.20
CA LEU A 343 -10.82 22.99 -0.83
C LEU A 343 -11.23 22.00 -1.91
N GLN A 344 -12.36 21.29 -1.76
CA GLN A 344 -12.84 20.37 -2.77
C GLN A 344 -13.38 21.10 -4.01
N ALA A 345 -14.09 22.23 -3.81
CA ALA A 345 -14.49 23.11 -4.91
C ALA A 345 -13.28 23.63 -5.69
N LEU A 346 -12.22 24.04 -4.99
CA LEU A 346 -10.95 24.45 -5.59
C LEU A 346 -10.26 23.29 -6.34
N ALA A 347 -10.22 22.10 -5.75
CA ALA A 347 -9.67 20.90 -6.38
C ALA A 347 -10.38 20.59 -7.71
N ARG A 348 -11.72 20.70 -7.75
CA ARG A 348 -12.52 20.54 -8.98
C ARG A 348 -12.21 21.60 -10.03
N SER A 349 -12.17 22.88 -9.65
CA SER A 349 -12.00 23.98 -10.60
C SER A 349 -10.61 23.99 -11.25
N LEU A 350 -9.57 23.61 -10.49
CA LEU A 350 -8.19 23.58 -10.96
C LEU A 350 -7.73 22.19 -11.44
N LYS A 351 -8.55 21.14 -11.24
CA LYS A 351 -8.17 19.73 -11.43
C LYS A 351 -6.91 19.35 -10.63
N LEU A 352 -6.84 19.84 -9.40
CA LEU A 352 -5.72 19.73 -8.47
C LEU A 352 -6.03 18.71 -7.37
N ASN A 353 -5.00 18.03 -6.85
CA ASN A 353 -5.11 17.29 -5.60
C ASN A 353 -4.41 18.06 -4.46
N ILE A 354 -5.01 18.10 -3.28
CA ILE A 354 -4.52 18.85 -2.13
C ILE A 354 -4.36 17.89 -0.96
N LEU A 355 -3.14 17.68 -0.47
CA LEU A 355 -2.90 16.99 0.79
C LEU A 355 -2.72 18.02 1.91
N TRP A 356 -3.80 18.26 2.65
CA TRP A 356 -3.78 19.11 3.84
C TRP A 356 -3.08 18.37 4.99
N LYS A 357 -1.87 18.83 5.32
CA LYS A 357 -1.05 18.32 6.44
C LYS A 357 -1.63 18.82 7.77
N GLY A 358 -2.16 17.94 8.60
CA GLY A 358 -2.87 18.30 9.85
C GLY A 358 -2.08 18.04 11.13
N GLY A 359 -0.74 17.91 11.02
CA GLY A 359 0.18 17.72 12.15
C GLY A 359 0.17 18.81 13.24
N HIS A 360 -0.68 19.85 13.15
CA HIS A 360 -0.79 20.95 14.12
C HIS A 360 -2.07 20.94 14.99
N ASN A 361 -2.99 19.98 14.84
CA ASN A 361 -4.22 19.92 15.68
C ASN A 361 -3.91 19.34 17.07
N ASP A 362 -4.37 19.86 18.21
CA ASP A 362 -3.98 19.44 19.59
C ASP A 362 -4.33 17.99 20.04
N GLY A 363 -4.67 17.09 19.12
CA GLY A 363 -5.03 15.70 19.42
C GLY A 363 -3.86 14.72 19.61
N ALA A 364 -4.18 13.52 20.09
CA ALA A 364 -3.23 12.39 20.18
C ALA A 364 -2.82 11.81 18.81
N LEU A 365 -3.59 12.14 17.75
CA LEU A 365 -3.36 11.72 16.38
C LEU A 365 -2.91 12.91 15.53
N ALA A 366 -1.97 12.67 14.63
CA ALA A 366 -1.69 13.54 13.51
C ALA A 366 -2.51 13.02 12.32
N SER A 367 -3.41 13.85 11.80
CA SER A 367 -4.32 13.47 10.72
C SER A 367 -4.09 14.33 9.49
N ASP A 368 -3.86 13.71 8.34
CA ASP A 368 -3.75 14.40 7.06
C ASP A 368 -4.99 14.11 6.22
N ARG A 369 -5.41 15.08 5.42
CA ARG A 369 -6.58 14.96 4.54
C ARG A 369 -6.18 15.15 3.09
N LEU A 370 -6.36 14.12 2.28
CA LEU A 370 -6.25 14.23 0.83
C LEU A 370 -7.61 14.63 0.26
N VAL A 371 -7.68 15.83 -0.30
CA VAL A 371 -8.84 16.38 -1.00
C VAL A 371 -8.58 16.27 -2.50
N THR A 372 -9.34 15.42 -3.19
CA THR A 372 -9.35 15.29 -4.66
C THR A 372 -10.62 15.95 -5.22
N PRO A 373 -10.72 16.16 -6.55
CA PRO A 373 -11.94 16.69 -7.16
C PRO A 373 -13.20 15.89 -6.79
N ASP A 374 -13.06 14.58 -6.63
CA ASP A 374 -14.20 13.67 -6.47
C ASP A 374 -14.38 13.22 -5.02
N LYS A 375 -13.31 13.13 -4.23
CA LYS A 375 -13.34 12.46 -2.93
C LYS A 375 -12.35 13.05 -1.92
N VAL A 376 -12.68 12.89 -0.65
CA VAL A 376 -11.80 13.21 0.49
C VAL A 376 -11.38 11.93 1.20
N TYR A 377 -10.11 11.84 1.56
CA TYR A 377 -9.54 10.73 2.34
C TYR A 377 -8.86 11.30 3.58
N THR A 378 -8.98 10.60 4.71
CA THR A 378 -8.31 10.96 5.96
C THR A 378 -7.38 9.84 6.38
N PHE A 379 -6.14 10.19 6.72
CA PHE A 379 -5.12 9.26 7.20
C PHE A 379 -4.65 9.73 8.57
N SER A 380 -4.49 8.81 9.53
CA SER A 380 -4.07 9.16 10.89
C SER A 380 -2.95 8.27 11.39
N VAL A 381 -1.98 8.89 12.06
CA VAL A 381 -0.89 8.21 12.79
C VAL A 381 -0.78 8.78 14.20
N THR A 382 -0.28 7.99 15.15
CA THR A 382 -0.01 8.51 16.50
C THR A 382 1.01 9.63 16.43
N ARG A 383 0.67 10.75 17.07
CA ARG A 383 1.58 11.88 17.16
C ARG A 383 2.80 11.50 18.01
N ALA A 384 3.98 11.74 17.46
CA ALA A 384 5.22 11.59 18.21
C ALA A 384 5.45 12.79 19.15
N ARG A 385 6.17 12.56 20.25
CA ARG A 385 6.45 13.60 21.26
C ARG A 385 7.45 14.67 20.80
N HIS A 386 8.30 14.34 19.83
CA HIS A 386 9.37 15.21 19.35
C HIS A 386 9.16 15.59 17.89
N GLY A 387 9.37 16.86 17.55
CA GLY A 387 9.42 17.31 16.16
C GLY A 387 10.76 16.93 15.50
N LYS A 388 10.77 16.85 14.17
CA LYS A 388 12.01 16.75 13.38
C LYS A 388 12.08 17.89 12.38
N HIS A 389 13.31 18.27 12.03
CA HIS A 389 13.58 19.11 10.88
C HIS A 389 13.18 18.38 9.59
N GLY A 390 12.56 19.09 8.65
CA GLY A 390 12.24 18.58 7.32
C GLY A 390 11.09 17.58 7.19
N THR A 391 10.23 17.38 8.20
CA THR A 391 9.10 16.41 8.14
C THR A 391 8.19 16.61 6.92
N GLY A 392 7.87 17.85 6.56
CA GLY A 392 7.08 18.17 5.36
C GLY A 392 7.76 17.75 4.06
N CYS A 393 9.07 18.03 3.94
CA CYS A 393 9.87 17.62 2.78
C CYS A 393 9.94 16.09 2.67
N VAL A 394 10.15 15.40 3.80
CA VAL A 394 10.20 13.94 3.85
C VAL A 394 8.85 13.33 3.47
N LEU A 395 7.73 13.88 3.95
CA LEU A 395 6.39 13.42 3.61
C LEU A 395 6.13 13.52 2.10
N SER A 396 6.33 14.70 1.50
CA SER A 396 6.10 14.93 0.07
C SER A 396 7.02 14.07 -0.80
N SER A 397 8.27 13.85 -0.37
CA SER A 397 9.23 12.98 -1.04
C SER A 397 8.88 11.49 -0.95
N ALA A 398 8.36 11.03 0.18
CA ALA A 398 7.86 9.66 0.32
C ALA A 398 6.65 9.42 -0.59
N ILE A 399 5.72 10.38 -0.66
CA ILE A 399 4.57 10.32 -1.58
C ILE A 399 5.02 10.26 -3.03
N ALA A 400 5.95 11.13 -3.44
CA ALA A 400 6.53 11.11 -4.79
C ALA A 400 7.16 9.76 -5.13
N SER A 401 7.81 9.12 -4.17
CA SER A 401 8.40 7.79 -4.34
C SER A 401 7.33 6.72 -4.57
N TYR A 402 6.31 6.64 -3.71
CA TYR A 402 5.24 5.64 -3.88
C TYR A 402 4.43 5.86 -5.16
N LEU A 403 4.20 7.11 -5.56
CA LEU A 403 3.60 7.41 -6.86
C LEU A 403 4.47 6.94 -8.04
N THR A 404 5.79 7.11 -7.92
CA THR A 404 6.77 6.61 -8.92
C THR A 404 6.74 5.09 -9.01
N LEU A 405 6.56 4.41 -7.88
CA LEU A 405 6.34 2.96 -7.79
C LEU A 405 4.93 2.52 -8.21
N GLY A 406 4.09 3.42 -8.73
CA GLY A 406 2.77 3.11 -9.29
C GLY A 406 1.64 2.92 -8.28
N TYR A 407 1.85 3.26 -7.00
CA TYR A 407 0.76 3.23 -6.02
C TYR A 407 -0.30 4.29 -6.34
N PRO A 408 -1.61 4.00 -6.13
CA PRO A 408 -2.66 5.01 -6.20
C PRO A 408 -2.38 6.17 -5.23
N LEU A 409 -2.84 7.38 -5.58
CA LEU A 409 -2.58 8.58 -4.79
C LEU A 409 -2.99 8.47 -3.30
N PRO A 410 -4.18 7.95 -2.94
CA PRO A 410 -4.54 7.75 -1.53
C PRO A 410 -3.58 6.82 -0.78
N ASP A 411 -3.13 5.74 -1.42
CA ASP A 411 -2.16 4.81 -0.83
C ASP A 411 -0.78 5.43 -0.70
N ALA A 412 -0.33 6.19 -1.69
CA ALA A 412 0.92 6.93 -1.61
C ALA A 412 0.91 7.95 -0.47
N CYS A 413 -0.20 8.66 -0.26
CA CYS A 413 -0.39 9.57 0.88
C CYS A 413 -0.36 8.82 2.22
N ARG A 414 -1.11 7.72 2.35
CA ARG A 414 -1.12 6.89 3.56
C ARG A 414 0.26 6.34 3.90
N LEU A 415 0.95 5.74 2.92
CA LEU A 415 2.30 5.20 3.09
C LEU A 415 3.32 6.29 3.38
N GLY A 416 3.17 7.47 2.78
CA GLY A 416 3.98 8.66 3.08
C GLY A 416 3.81 9.12 4.54
N GLN A 417 2.57 9.13 5.04
CA GLN A 417 2.29 9.47 6.44
C GLN A 417 2.91 8.44 7.40
N HIS A 418 2.83 7.14 7.08
CA HIS A 418 3.51 6.11 7.88
C HIS A 418 5.03 6.25 7.84
N TYR A 419 5.59 6.56 6.66
CA TYR A 419 7.03 6.80 6.50
C TYR A 419 7.49 7.94 7.41
N VAL A 420 6.84 9.12 7.33
CA VAL A 420 7.24 10.27 8.14
C VAL A 420 7.03 10.01 9.63
N ALA A 421 6.00 9.25 10.02
CA ALA A 421 5.81 8.85 11.41
C ALA A 421 6.96 7.97 11.93
N GLY A 422 7.45 7.04 11.11
CA GLY A 422 8.65 6.25 11.41
C GLY A 422 9.92 7.11 11.49
N PHE A 423 10.11 8.03 10.55
CA PHE A 423 11.21 9.00 10.54
C PHE A 423 11.22 9.87 11.80
N ILE A 424 10.05 10.34 12.25
CA ILE A 424 9.96 11.16 13.47
C ILE A 424 10.34 10.34 14.70
N ARG A 425 9.99 9.05 14.76
CA ARG A 425 10.33 8.15 15.87
C ARG A 425 11.74 7.56 15.80
N SER A 426 12.53 7.89 14.79
CA SER A 426 13.79 7.20 14.53
C SER A 426 14.85 7.38 15.62
N ASN A 427 14.79 8.49 16.37
CA ASN A 427 15.64 8.86 17.50
C ASN A 427 15.09 10.12 18.18
N ASP A 428 15.74 10.64 19.21
CA ASP A 428 15.28 11.82 19.97
C ASP A 428 15.93 13.16 19.55
N THR A 429 16.73 13.19 18.48
CA THR A 429 17.38 14.42 17.98
C THR A 429 16.44 15.22 17.05
N ASN A 430 16.80 16.44 16.64
CA ASN A 430 16.04 17.17 15.61
C ASN A 430 16.26 16.61 14.19
N LEU A 431 17.22 15.70 13.99
CA LEU A 431 17.44 15.00 12.72
C LEU A 431 16.81 13.61 12.76
N GLY A 432 16.17 13.20 11.67
CA GLY A 432 15.63 11.84 11.53
C GLY A 432 16.58 10.92 10.77
N MET A 433 16.50 9.63 11.07
CA MET A 433 17.14 8.57 10.29
C MET A 433 16.10 7.99 9.34
N HIS A 434 16.45 7.95 8.06
CA HIS A 434 15.62 7.35 7.04
C HIS A 434 15.76 5.84 7.11
N ASN A 435 14.67 5.17 7.43
CA ASN A 435 14.60 3.72 7.44
C ASN A 435 13.69 3.28 6.29
N ARG A 436 14.01 2.12 5.72
CA ARG A 436 13.07 1.45 4.83
C ARG A 436 11.80 1.22 5.64
N VAL A 437 10.66 1.64 5.11
CA VAL A 437 9.38 1.19 5.65
C VAL A 437 9.31 -0.29 5.30
N GLU A 438 9.87 -1.14 6.16
CA GLU A 438 9.31 -2.49 6.30
C GLU A 438 7.83 -2.27 6.50
N SER A 439 6.99 -2.84 5.63
CA SER A 439 5.53 -2.80 5.75
C SER A 439 5.14 -2.95 7.23
N THR A 440 4.85 -1.83 7.89
CA THR A 440 4.46 -1.76 9.30
C THR A 440 2.97 -2.05 9.47
N ALA A 441 2.30 -2.51 8.41
CA ALA A 441 0.99 -3.14 8.47
C ALA A 441 1.22 -4.66 8.48
N PRO A 442 0.44 -5.42 9.26
CA PRO A 442 0.44 -6.87 9.16
C PRO A 442 0.30 -7.28 7.69
N GLU A 443 1.02 -8.31 7.26
CA GLU A 443 1.10 -8.71 5.84
C GLU A 443 -0.22 -9.30 5.28
N VAL A 444 -1.30 -9.19 6.04
CA VAL A 444 -2.57 -9.89 5.89
C VAL A 444 -3.73 -8.90 5.94
N ASP A 445 -4.56 -8.92 4.91
CA ASP A 445 -5.80 -8.14 4.83
C ASP A 445 -6.89 -8.79 5.68
N LEU A 446 -7.06 -8.29 6.90
CA LEU A 446 -8.04 -8.81 7.85
C LEU A 446 -9.50 -8.61 7.40
N TYR A 447 -9.77 -7.73 6.41
CA TYR A 447 -11.10 -7.58 5.81
C TYR A 447 -11.51 -8.80 4.98
N ARG A 448 -10.55 -9.63 4.56
CA ARG A 448 -10.78 -10.81 3.71
C ARG A 448 -10.74 -12.14 4.47
N ILE A 449 -10.65 -12.11 5.79
CA ILE A 449 -10.64 -13.34 6.62
C ILE A 449 -11.80 -13.26 7.63
N PRO A 450 -13.03 -13.57 7.19
CA PRO A 450 -14.25 -13.27 7.96
C PRO A 450 -14.50 -14.22 9.14
N LEU A 451 -13.81 -15.36 9.21
CA LEU A 451 -13.95 -16.33 10.30
C LEU A 451 -12.72 -16.36 11.19
N GLN A 452 -12.88 -15.94 12.44
CA GLN A 452 -11.92 -16.14 13.52
C GLN A 452 -12.39 -17.27 14.44
N TYR A 453 -11.51 -18.24 14.73
CA TYR A 453 -11.74 -19.28 15.73
C TYR A 453 -10.98 -19.00 17.02
N ILE A 454 -11.67 -19.06 18.15
CA ILE A 454 -11.10 -18.90 19.49
C ILE A 454 -11.13 -20.25 20.19
N THR A 455 -9.96 -20.77 20.52
CA THR A 455 -9.85 -22.08 21.18
C THR A 455 -10.48 -22.04 22.56
N ASP A 456 -11.06 -23.16 22.98
CA ASP A 456 -11.56 -23.35 24.33
C ASP A 456 -11.53 -24.84 24.69
N TYR A 457 -11.58 -25.18 25.97
CA TYR A 457 -11.48 -26.57 26.42
C TYR A 457 -12.67 -27.42 25.90
N LYS A 458 -12.39 -28.62 25.38
CA LYS A 458 -13.37 -29.64 25.04
C LYS A 458 -12.88 -30.97 25.59
N GLU A 459 -13.72 -31.63 26.38
CA GLU A 459 -13.40 -32.97 26.88
C GLU A 459 -13.21 -33.96 25.72
N GLY A 460 -12.14 -34.74 25.77
CA GLY A 460 -11.82 -35.75 24.76
C GLY A 460 -11.22 -35.22 23.44
N VAL A 461 -11.01 -33.90 23.27
CA VAL A 461 -10.37 -33.34 22.06
C VAL A 461 -9.38 -32.24 22.45
N SER A 462 -8.10 -32.48 22.20
CA SER A 462 -7.04 -31.51 22.51
C SER A 462 -7.17 -30.23 21.66
N ILE A 463 -6.64 -29.11 22.16
CA ILE A 463 -6.64 -27.84 21.41
C ILE A 463 -5.98 -27.99 20.02
N PRO A 464 -4.81 -28.63 19.88
CA PRO A 464 -4.22 -28.87 18.55
C PRO A 464 -5.14 -29.65 17.60
N GLU A 465 -5.86 -30.67 18.07
CA GLU A 465 -6.83 -31.41 17.25
C GLU A 465 -8.00 -30.54 16.82
N GLN A 466 -8.52 -29.70 17.72
CA GLN A 466 -9.58 -28.73 17.38
C GLN A 466 -9.08 -27.75 16.31
N VAL A 467 -7.87 -27.20 16.47
CA VAL A 467 -7.26 -26.26 15.52
C VAL A 467 -7.04 -26.92 14.15
N GLU A 468 -6.50 -28.13 14.11
CA GLU A 468 -6.30 -28.88 12.86
C GLU A 468 -7.64 -29.13 12.14
N ALA A 469 -8.71 -29.45 12.88
CA ALA A 469 -10.04 -29.66 12.32
C ALA A 469 -10.65 -28.38 11.73
N VAL A 470 -10.62 -27.25 12.44
CA VAL A 470 -11.16 -25.97 11.91
C VAL A 470 -10.33 -25.47 10.72
N CYS A 471 -9.01 -25.67 10.72
CA CYS A 471 -8.15 -25.30 9.59
C CYS A 471 -8.45 -26.15 8.35
N LYS A 472 -8.68 -27.46 8.50
CA LYS A 472 -9.16 -28.34 7.42
C LYS A 472 -10.54 -27.92 6.89
N GLY A 473 -11.39 -27.36 7.75
CA GLY A 473 -12.69 -26.80 7.37
C GLY A 473 -12.60 -25.43 6.69
N GLY A 474 -11.41 -24.83 6.55
CA GLY A 474 -11.23 -23.57 5.83
C GLY A 474 -11.05 -22.33 6.72
N CYS A 475 -11.06 -22.47 8.05
CA CYS A 475 -10.74 -21.34 8.94
C CYS A 475 -9.27 -20.93 8.76
N ARG A 476 -9.01 -19.62 8.62
CA ARG A 476 -7.66 -19.05 8.40
C ARG A 476 -7.24 -18.06 9.48
N TRP A 477 -7.93 -18.06 10.63
CA TRP A 477 -7.57 -17.21 11.76
C TRP A 477 -7.88 -17.89 13.08
N VAL A 478 -6.82 -18.25 13.81
CA VAL A 478 -6.90 -18.96 15.09
C VAL A 478 -6.35 -18.05 16.19
N GLN A 479 -7.11 -17.93 17.28
CA GLN A 479 -6.71 -17.26 18.51
C GLN A 479 -6.63 -18.31 19.64
N LEU A 480 -5.40 -18.58 20.09
CA LEU A 480 -5.13 -19.51 21.18
C LEU A 480 -5.42 -18.85 22.53
N ARG A 481 -6.42 -19.39 23.20
CA ARG A 481 -6.87 -19.00 24.53
C ARG A 481 -6.80 -20.20 25.47
N MET A 482 -5.96 -20.08 26.49
CA MET A 482 -5.76 -21.07 27.56
C MET A 482 -5.66 -20.34 28.90
N LYS A 483 -6.80 -20.04 29.55
CA LYS A 483 -6.81 -19.20 30.77
C LYS A 483 -6.36 -19.90 32.05
N GLU A 484 -6.39 -21.23 32.06
CA GLU A 484 -6.11 -22.05 33.26
C GLU A 484 -4.83 -22.87 33.11
N ALA A 485 -4.13 -22.76 31.98
CA ALA A 485 -2.87 -23.46 31.74
C ALA A 485 -1.68 -22.70 32.33
N ASP A 486 -0.69 -23.43 32.82
CA ASP A 486 0.60 -22.85 33.15
C ASP A 486 1.38 -22.44 31.90
N ARG A 487 2.46 -21.67 32.10
CA ARG A 487 3.28 -21.13 31.01
C ARG A 487 3.94 -22.22 30.16
N GLU A 488 4.44 -23.30 30.77
CA GLU A 488 5.11 -24.37 30.03
C GLU A 488 4.15 -25.10 29.11
N GLU A 489 2.96 -25.41 29.62
CA GLU A 489 1.88 -25.99 28.82
C GLU A 489 1.42 -25.05 27.72
N PHE A 490 1.23 -23.75 28.01
CA PHE A 490 0.83 -22.77 27.00
C PHE A 490 1.86 -22.73 25.86
N ILE A 491 3.15 -22.64 26.16
CA ILE A 491 4.21 -22.61 25.16
C ILE A 491 4.26 -23.93 24.36
N ARG A 492 4.14 -25.07 25.03
CA ARG A 492 4.14 -26.39 24.37
C ARG A 492 2.99 -26.52 23.37
N VAL A 493 1.75 -26.22 23.79
CA VAL A 493 0.57 -26.27 22.92
C VAL A 493 0.66 -25.19 21.84
N GLY A 494 1.12 -24.00 22.19
CA GLY A 494 1.29 -22.87 21.27
C GLY A 494 2.23 -23.15 20.11
N ARG A 495 3.35 -23.86 20.34
CA ARG A 495 4.24 -24.30 19.26
C ARG A 495 3.54 -25.24 18.28
N THR A 496 2.82 -26.23 18.79
CA THR A 496 2.06 -27.17 17.95
C THR A 496 0.97 -26.45 17.15
N VAL A 497 0.23 -25.55 17.78
CA VAL A 497 -0.81 -24.73 17.13
C VAL A 497 -0.21 -23.83 16.04
N LYS A 498 0.94 -23.18 16.31
CA LYS A 498 1.66 -22.38 15.30
C LYS A 498 2.04 -23.20 14.08
N GLU A 499 2.55 -24.43 14.26
CA GLU A 499 2.90 -25.31 13.16
C GLU A 499 1.69 -25.72 12.32
N ILE A 500 0.57 -26.04 12.99
CA ILE A 500 -0.70 -26.33 12.32
C ILE A 500 -1.14 -25.12 11.47
N CYS A 501 -1.22 -23.94 12.08
CA CYS A 501 -1.60 -22.71 11.39
C CYS A 501 -0.71 -22.45 10.18
N LYS A 502 0.61 -22.60 10.34
CA LYS A 502 1.58 -22.44 9.23
C LYS A 502 1.31 -23.39 8.07
N ARG A 503 1.04 -24.68 8.33
CA ARG A 503 0.73 -25.67 7.28
C ARG A 503 -0.53 -25.32 6.49
N HIS A 504 -1.52 -24.73 7.15
CA HIS A 504 -2.80 -24.39 6.55
C HIS A 504 -2.88 -22.94 6.04
N GLY A 505 -1.80 -22.15 6.18
CA GLY A 505 -1.79 -20.74 5.84
C GLY A 505 -2.77 -19.90 6.68
N ALA A 506 -2.99 -20.29 7.93
CA ALA A 506 -3.83 -19.60 8.89
C ALA A 506 -3.01 -18.66 9.79
N LEU A 507 -3.62 -17.56 10.23
CA LEU A 507 -3.07 -16.68 11.26
C LEU A 507 -3.10 -17.37 12.62
N PHE A 508 -2.04 -17.18 13.40
CA PHE A 508 -1.91 -17.62 14.78
C PHE A 508 -1.74 -16.41 15.73
N LEU A 509 -2.79 -16.12 16.50
CA LEU A 509 -2.77 -15.09 17.54
C LEU A 509 -2.81 -15.71 18.94
N VAL A 510 -2.15 -15.06 19.89
CA VAL A 510 -2.22 -15.42 21.31
C VAL A 510 -3.21 -14.51 22.03
N ASN A 511 -4.00 -15.06 22.95
CA ASN A 511 -4.95 -14.31 23.77
C ASN A 511 -4.27 -13.78 25.05
N ASP A 512 -4.51 -12.51 25.38
CA ASP A 512 -4.15 -11.77 26.61
C ASP A 512 -2.62 -11.60 26.85
N ASN A 513 -1.77 -12.57 26.48
CA ASN A 513 -0.37 -12.66 26.89
C ASN A 513 0.61 -12.20 25.79
N VAL A 514 1.12 -10.97 25.90
CA VAL A 514 2.07 -10.37 24.95
C VAL A 514 3.43 -11.09 24.96
N ASP A 515 3.96 -11.44 26.13
CA ASP A 515 5.27 -12.10 26.24
C ASP A 515 5.27 -13.50 25.61
N ILE A 516 4.16 -14.24 25.76
CA ILE A 516 3.97 -15.54 25.13
C ILE A 516 3.84 -15.38 23.61
N ALA A 517 3.13 -14.35 23.15
CA ALA A 517 3.03 -14.04 21.72
C ALA A 517 4.41 -13.76 21.11
N LEU A 518 5.27 -13.03 21.83
CA LEU A 518 6.64 -12.75 21.41
C LEU A 518 7.50 -14.02 21.39
N GLU A 519 7.48 -14.83 22.45
CA GLU A 519 8.30 -16.05 22.55
C GLU A 519 7.91 -17.09 21.50
N LEU A 520 6.61 -17.25 21.23
CA LEU A 520 6.13 -18.15 20.18
C LEU A 520 6.34 -17.58 18.78
N ASP A 521 6.74 -16.31 18.66
CA ASP A 521 6.76 -15.55 17.42
C ASP A 521 5.40 -15.69 16.70
N ALA A 522 4.31 -15.46 17.44
CA ALA A 522 2.95 -15.50 16.92
C ALA A 522 2.77 -14.40 15.86
N ASP A 523 1.74 -14.53 15.01
CA ASP A 523 1.37 -13.47 14.05
C ASP A 523 0.81 -12.24 14.78
N GLY A 524 0.35 -12.40 16.02
CA GLY A 524 -0.13 -11.30 16.83
C GLY A 524 -0.68 -11.68 18.20
N VAL A 525 -1.34 -10.71 18.83
CA VAL A 525 -2.02 -10.84 20.12
C VAL A 525 -3.42 -10.23 20.07
N HIS A 526 -4.36 -10.78 20.83
CA HIS A 526 -5.65 -10.13 21.10
C HIS A 526 -5.74 -9.77 22.58
N LEU A 527 -6.10 -8.52 22.88
CA LEU A 527 -6.08 -7.95 24.22
C LEU A 527 -7.48 -7.55 24.66
N GLY A 528 -7.91 -8.10 25.79
CA GLY A 528 -9.07 -7.68 26.56
C GLY A 528 -8.87 -6.31 27.23
N LYS A 529 -9.91 -5.86 27.94
CA LYS A 529 -9.94 -4.53 28.59
C LYS A 529 -8.95 -4.39 29.74
N GLU A 530 -8.77 -5.47 30.50
CA GLU A 530 -7.90 -5.51 31.68
C GLU A 530 -6.48 -5.99 31.37
N ASP A 531 -6.20 -6.34 30.11
CA ASP A 531 -4.89 -6.83 29.68
C ASP A 531 -3.95 -5.65 29.36
N MET A 532 -2.74 -5.97 28.91
CA MET A 532 -1.75 -4.95 28.53
C MET A 532 -2.35 -3.91 27.56
N ASN A 533 -1.97 -2.65 27.74
CA ASN A 533 -2.37 -1.60 26.81
C ASN A 533 -1.83 -1.91 25.39
N PRO A 534 -2.66 -1.87 24.33
CA PRO A 534 -2.22 -2.19 22.97
C PRO A 534 -1.07 -1.32 22.44
N LEU A 535 -0.93 -0.07 22.90
CA LEU A 535 0.24 0.76 22.55
C LEU A 535 1.53 0.21 23.17
N GLU A 536 1.45 -0.35 24.37
CA GLU A 536 2.60 -0.98 25.02
C GLU A 536 2.92 -2.33 24.35
N ALA A 537 1.88 -3.13 24.07
CA ALA A 537 2.04 -4.35 23.29
C ALA A 537 2.69 -4.07 21.92
N ARG A 538 2.33 -2.95 21.27
CA ARG A 538 2.94 -2.50 20.01
C ARG A 538 4.42 -2.17 20.15
N ARG A 539 4.86 -1.62 21.28
CA ARG A 539 6.29 -1.35 21.55
C ARG A 539 7.09 -2.65 21.70
N ILE A 540 6.48 -3.67 22.31
CA ILE A 540 7.12 -4.98 22.53
C ILE A 540 7.16 -5.80 21.24
N LEU A 541 6.03 -5.91 20.55
CA LEU A 541 5.86 -6.79 19.38
C LEU A 541 6.30 -6.14 18.06
N GLY A 542 6.39 -4.82 18.02
CA GLY A 542 6.63 -4.06 16.80
C GLY A 542 5.41 -3.95 15.90
N TYR A 543 5.59 -3.26 14.76
CA TYR A 543 4.51 -2.99 13.81
C TYR A 543 4.25 -4.12 12.79
N SER A 544 5.07 -5.18 12.78
CA SER A 544 4.87 -6.33 11.90
C SER A 544 3.82 -7.32 12.41
N LYS A 545 3.45 -7.23 13.70
CA LYS A 545 2.51 -8.15 14.37
C LYS A 545 1.09 -7.59 14.40
N ILE A 546 0.08 -8.45 14.47
CA ILE A 546 -1.33 -8.07 14.60
C ILE A 546 -1.64 -7.81 16.08
N ILE A 547 -2.36 -6.73 16.38
CA ILE A 547 -2.87 -6.42 17.72
C ILE A 547 -4.37 -6.19 17.64
N GLY A 548 -5.15 -7.08 18.26
CA GLY A 548 -6.59 -6.95 18.40
C GLY A 548 -7.00 -6.36 19.74
N GLY A 549 -8.14 -5.66 19.76
CA GLY A 549 -8.75 -5.18 21.00
C GLY A 549 -10.19 -5.69 21.18
N THR A 550 -10.54 -6.13 22.39
CA THR A 550 -11.96 -6.31 22.74
C THR A 550 -12.62 -4.94 22.98
N CYS A 551 -13.80 -4.74 22.39
CA CYS A 551 -14.69 -3.59 22.61
C CYS A 551 -16.11 -4.07 22.99
N ASN A 552 -16.81 -3.28 23.80
CA ASN A 552 -18.20 -3.49 24.17
C ASN A 552 -19.09 -2.27 23.89
N THR A 553 -18.51 -1.08 23.69
CA THR A 553 -19.22 0.16 23.33
C THR A 553 -18.49 0.91 22.23
N PHE A 554 -19.10 1.99 21.71
CA PHE A 554 -18.45 2.86 20.73
C PHE A 554 -17.22 3.58 21.31
N GLU A 555 -17.28 4.00 22.57
CA GLU A 555 -16.17 4.65 23.28
C GLU A 555 -14.96 3.71 23.40
N ASP A 556 -15.21 2.40 23.58
CA ASP A 556 -14.14 1.40 23.53
C ASP A 556 -13.51 1.36 22.13
N VAL A 557 -14.33 1.39 21.07
CA VAL A 557 -13.84 1.39 19.68
C VAL A 557 -12.95 2.59 19.42
N VAL A 558 -13.39 3.80 19.79
CA VAL A 558 -12.57 5.02 19.69
C VAL A 558 -11.27 4.88 20.47
N THR A 559 -11.33 4.32 21.68
CA THR A 559 -10.16 4.09 22.52
C THR A 559 -9.18 3.12 21.86
N ARG A 560 -9.65 1.97 21.35
CA ARG A 560 -8.80 0.97 20.69
C ARG A 560 -8.23 1.47 19.38
N PHE A 561 -9.01 2.21 18.60
CA PHE A 561 -8.53 2.88 17.40
C PHE A 561 -7.38 3.84 17.71
N ARG A 562 -7.51 4.68 18.75
CA ARG A 562 -6.42 5.55 19.23
C ARG A 562 -5.21 4.77 19.75
N GLN A 563 -5.41 3.54 20.22
CA GLN A 563 -4.35 2.64 20.64
C GLN A 563 -3.72 1.84 19.48
N GLN A 564 -4.09 2.13 18.22
CA GLN A 564 -3.52 1.51 17.01
C GLN A 564 -3.65 -0.01 16.96
N VAL A 565 -4.81 -0.53 17.39
CA VAL A 565 -5.17 -1.93 17.12
C VAL A 565 -5.41 -2.11 15.61
N ASP A 566 -5.11 -3.31 15.10
CA ASP A 566 -5.33 -3.69 13.70
C ASP A 566 -6.75 -4.20 13.46
N TYR A 567 -7.47 -4.63 14.51
CA TYR A 567 -8.87 -5.05 14.44
C TYR A 567 -9.57 -5.00 15.80
N ILE A 568 -10.89 -5.08 15.77
CA ILE A 568 -11.76 -5.06 16.95
C ILE A 568 -12.54 -6.36 17.07
N GLY A 569 -12.52 -6.98 18.25
CA GLY A 569 -13.51 -7.97 18.66
C GLY A 569 -14.64 -7.26 19.41
N LEU A 570 -15.76 -6.99 18.73
CA LEU A 570 -16.91 -6.27 19.28
C LEU A 570 -17.91 -7.27 19.85
N GLY A 571 -18.34 -7.12 21.11
CA GLY A 571 -19.30 -8.02 21.71
C GLY A 571 -19.58 -7.70 23.17
N PRO A 572 -20.24 -8.57 23.95
CA PRO A 572 -20.87 -9.81 23.47
C PRO A 572 -22.11 -9.52 22.59
N PHE A 573 -22.31 -10.30 21.53
CA PHE A 573 -23.54 -10.24 20.73
C PHE A 573 -24.77 -10.72 21.49
N THR A 574 -24.64 -11.83 22.22
CA THR A 574 -25.65 -12.35 23.14
C THR A 574 -24.96 -13.04 24.33
N TYR A 575 -25.72 -13.58 25.28
CA TYR A 575 -25.19 -14.28 26.43
C TYR A 575 -24.21 -15.40 26.00
N THR A 576 -23.08 -15.49 26.70
CA THR A 576 -22.08 -16.53 26.47
C THR A 576 -21.50 -17.04 27.79
N SER A 577 -21.39 -18.37 27.92
CA SER A 577 -20.80 -19.03 29.09
C SER A 577 -19.28 -18.95 29.14
N THR A 578 -18.62 -18.51 28.06
CA THR A 578 -17.15 -18.50 27.94
C THR A 578 -16.49 -17.32 28.68
N LYS A 579 -17.22 -16.39 29.32
CA LYS A 579 -16.65 -15.28 30.11
C LYS A 579 -17.31 -15.17 31.49
N LYS A 580 -16.50 -15.11 32.57
CA LYS A 580 -16.95 -15.05 33.98
C LYS A 580 -17.51 -13.67 34.42
N ARG A 581 -17.23 -12.59 33.67
CA ARG A 581 -17.83 -11.24 33.84
C ARG A 581 -18.27 -10.72 32.47
N LEU A 582 -19.57 -10.56 32.26
CA LEU A 582 -20.15 -10.14 30.98
C LEU A 582 -20.46 -8.65 30.99
N SER A 583 -20.00 -7.94 29.96
CA SER A 583 -20.52 -6.61 29.61
C SER A 583 -21.95 -6.74 29.07
N PRO A 584 -22.73 -5.63 29.04
CA PRO A 584 -24.08 -5.64 28.48
C PRO A 584 -24.12 -6.23 27.07
N VAL A 585 -25.17 -7.00 26.79
CA VAL A 585 -25.42 -7.60 25.47
C VAL A 585 -25.76 -6.50 24.47
N LEU A 586 -25.09 -6.51 23.31
CA LEU A 586 -25.32 -5.51 22.26
C LEU A 586 -26.55 -5.81 21.41
N GLY A 587 -26.76 -7.08 21.02
CA GLY A 587 -27.75 -7.46 20.00
C GLY A 587 -27.54 -6.76 18.65
N LEU A 588 -28.40 -7.03 17.66
CA LEU A 588 -28.24 -6.45 16.31
C LEU A 588 -28.27 -4.92 16.31
N GLU A 589 -29.12 -4.33 17.14
CA GLU A 589 -29.28 -2.87 17.20
C GLU A 589 -28.03 -2.18 17.75
N GLY A 590 -27.39 -2.75 18.78
CA GLY A 590 -26.13 -2.23 19.31
C GLY A 590 -25.02 -2.25 18.26
N TYR A 591 -24.91 -3.32 17.48
CA TYR A 591 -23.94 -3.39 16.38
C TYR A 591 -24.22 -2.34 15.30
N ARG A 592 -25.48 -2.18 14.84
CA ARG A 592 -25.82 -1.18 13.81
C ARG A 592 -25.42 0.22 14.26
N LYS A 593 -25.79 0.61 15.48
CA LYS A 593 -25.46 1.93 16.04
C LYS A 593 -23.96 2.16 16.13
N ILE A 594 -23.20 1.18 16.64
CA ILE A 594 -21.74 1.30 16.77
C ILE A 594 -21.08 1.38 15.39
N MET A 595 -21.49 0.54 14.43
CA MET A 595 -20.93 0.55 13.08
C MET A 595 -21.27 1.85 12.33
N GLU A 596 -22.45 2.43 12.55
CA GLU A 596 -22.83 3.74 12.02
C GLU A 596 -21.99 4.87 12.61
N ALA A 597 -21.86 4.93 13.93
CA ALA A 597 -20.99 5.90 14.60
C ALA A 597 -19.53 5.78 14.15
N CYS A 598 -19.03 4.56 13.90
CA CYS A 598 -17.70 4.36 13.32
C CYS A 598 -17.58 4.97 11.92
N ARG A 599 -18.63 4.88 11.09
CA ARG A 599 -18.63 5.49 9.75
C ARG A 599 -18.63 7.01 9.82
N GLU A 600 -19.44 7.59 10.69
CA GLU A 600 -19.52 9.04 10.90
C GLU A 600 -18.19 9.62 11.38
N GLU A 601 -17.51 8.91 12.28
CA GLU A 601 -16.20 9.32 12.82
C GLU A 601 -15.00 8.89 11.94
N GLY A 602 -15.25 8.27 10.78
CA GLY A 602 -14.20 7.85 9.85
C GLY A 602 -13.28 6.76 10.41
N ILE A 603 -13.78 5.91 11.32
CA ILE A 603 -13.06 4.78 11.90
C ILE A 603 -13.26 3.55 11.02
N TYR A 604 -12.22 3.21 10.26
CA TYR A 604 -12.21 2.05 9.36
C TYR A 604 -11.25 1.00 9.90
N LEU A 605 -11.72 0.18 10.86
CA LEU A 605 -11.03 -1.03 11.32
C LEU A 605 -11.85 -2.27 10.97
N PRO A 606 -11.22 -3.43 10.74
CA PRO A 606 -11.92 -4.71 10.74
C PRO A 606 -12.60 -4.92 12.10
N VAL A 607 -13.89 -5.25 12.08
CA VAL A 607 -14.70 -5.52 13.26
C VAL A 607 -15.26 -6.92 13.16
N HIS A 608 -14.86 -7.79 14.09
CA HIS A 608 -15.41 -9.12 14.24
C HIS A 608 -16.39 -9.17 15.40
N ALA A 609 -17.62 -9.61 15.11
CA ALA A 609 -18.61 -9.86 16.13
C ALA A 609 -18.19 -11.05 16.99
N ILE A 610 -18.27 -10.92 18.31
CA ILE A 610 -17.90 -11.97 19.26
C ILE A 610 -18.98 -12.17 20.33
N GLY A 611 -19.09 -13.40 20.83
CA GLY A 611 -19.82 -13.73 22.06
C GLY A 611 -21.24 -14.22 21.83
N GLY A 612 -21.44 -15.53 22.00
CA GLY A 612 -22.76 -16.17 22.03
C GLY A 612 -23.41 -16.41 20.66
N ILE A 613 -22.70 -16.14 19.57
CA ILE A 613 -23.20 -16.25 18.19
C ILE A 613 -23.57 -17.70 17.85
N ARG A 614 -24.80 -17.89 17.36
CA ARG A 614 -25.33 -19.14 16.81
C ARG A 614 -25.39 -19.06 15.28
N GLU A 615 -25.70 -20.18 14.64
CA GLU A 615 -25.75 -20.30 13.18
C GLU A 615 -26.74 -19.28 12.56
N ASP A 616 -27.96 -19.20 13.08
CA ASP A 616 -28.99 -18.27 12.59
C ASP A 616 -28.66 -16.78 12.82
N ASP A 617 -27.68 -16.46 13.68
CA ASP A 617 -27.27 -15.09 13.98
C ASP A 617 -26.28 -14.54 12.95
N ILE A 618 -25.59 -15.40 12.20
CA ILE A 618 -24.45 -15.02 11.35
C ILE A 618 -24.85 -13.99 10.30
N GLN A 619 -25.85 -14.30 9.46
CA GLN A 619 -26.29 -13.39 8.39
C GLN A 619 -26.86 -12.06 8.93
N PRO A 620 -27.74 -12.07 9.96
CA PRO A 620 -28.20 -10.84 10.59
C PRO A 620 -27.05 -9.97 11.13
N ILE A 621 -26.06 -10.54 11.82
CA ILE A 621 -24.90 -9.80 12.33
C ILE A 621 -24.11 -9.18 11.19
N LEU A 622 -23.82 -9.98 10.17
CA LEU A 622 -23.08 -9.55 8.99
C LEU A 622 -23.77 -8.38 8.25
N SER A 623 -25.10 -8.27 8.31
CA SER A 623 -25.86 -7.15 7.73
C SER A 623 -25.64 -5.81 8.44
N THR A 624 -25.07 -5.82 9.65
CA THR A 624 -24.78 -4.59 10.42
C THR A 624 -23.55 -3.83 9.93
N GLY A 625 -22.75 -4.44 9.05
CA GLY A 625 -21.53 -3.85 8.49
C GLY A 625 -20.23 -4.35 9.10
N VAL A 626 -20.27 -5.28 10.06
CA VAL A 626 -19.07 -5.97 10.56
C VAL A 626 -18.36 -6.75 9.45
N THR A 627 -17.05 -6.93 9.59
CA THR A 627 -16.21 -7.61 8.59
C THR A 627 -16.20 -9.12 8.77
N GLY A 628 -16.60 -9.63 9.93
CA GLY A 628 -16.59 -11.06 10.21
C GLY A 628 -17.12 -11.41 11.59
N ILE A 629 -16.91 -12.68 11.97
CA ILE A 629 -17.37 -13.27 13.22
C ILE A 629 -16.25 -14.06 13.90
N ALA A 630 -16.23 -14.02 15.23
CA ALA A 630 -15.34 -14.81 16.07
C ALA A 630 -16.14 -15.88 16.83
N LEU A 631 -15.84 -17.15 16.55
CA LEU A 631 -16.57 -18.31 17.05
C LEU A 631 -15.70 -19.21 17.95
N SER A 632 -16.35 -19.91 18.88
CA SER A 632 -15.72 -20.93 19.71
C SER A 632 -16.65 -22.12 19.89
N SER A 633 -17.63 -22.02 20.80
CA SER A 633 -18.57 -23.11 21.14
C SER A 633 -19.34 -23.67 19.95
N LEU A 634 -19.75 -22.82 18.98
CA LEU A 634 -20.48 -23.26 17.79
C LEU A 634 -19.71 -24.29 16.96
N LEU A 635 -18.38 -24.10 16.82
CA LEU A 635 -17.54 -25.00 16.06
C LEU A 635 -17.07 -26.18 16.91
N LYS A 636 -16.53 -25.92 18.11
CA LYS A 636 -15.92 -26.99 18.91
C LYS A 636 -16.94 -28.02 19.38
N ASN A 637 -18.19 -27.63 19.67
CA ASN A 637 -19.20 -28.56 20.19
C ASN A 637 -19.87 -29.38 19.08
N SER A 638 -19.56 -29.13 17.80
CA SER A 638 -19.98 -30.00 16.71
C SER A 638 -19.37 -31.40 16.85
N GLU A 639 -20.13 -32.42 16.46
CA GLU A 639 -19.61 -33.79 16.29
C GLU A 639 -18.61 -33.84 15.12
N ASP A 640 -18.89 -33.13 14.01
CA ASP A 640 -17.96 -32.88 12.91
C ASP A 640 -17.51 -31.41 12.90
N ILE A 641 -16.37 -31.14 13.56
CA ILE A 641 -15.78 -29.78 13.62
C ILE A 641 -15.37 -29.32 12.21
N THR A 642 -14.89 -30.22 11.36
CA THR A 642 -14.37 -29.88 10.02
C THR A 642 -15.52 -29.49 9.10
N GLY A 643 -16.57 -30.31 9.05
CA GLY A 643 -17.78 -30.05 8.27
C GLY A 643 -18.49 -28.77 8.69
N LYS A 644 -18.74 -28.60 10.00
CA LYS A 644 -19.40 -27.39 10.51
C LYS A 644 -18.58 -26.12 10.24
N THR A 645 -17.25 -26.21 10.30
CA THR A 645 -16.39 -25.07 9.93
C THR A 645 -16.50 -24.75 8.43
N ARG A 646 -16.54 -25.76 7.56
CA ARG A 646 -16.72 -25.57 6.12
C ARG A 646 -18.05 -24.89 5.79
N GLU A 647 -19.14 -25.38 6.36
CA GLU A 647 -20.47 -24.77 6.23
C GLU A 647 -20.46 -23.31 6.66
N THR A 648 -19.82 -23.00 7.80
CA THR A 648 -19.72 -21.64 8.32
C THR A 648 -18.90 -20.73 7.39
N VAL A 649 -17.77 -21.22 6.88
CA VAL A 649 -16.93 -20.48 5.92
C VAL A 649 -17.70 -20.22 4.61
N GLU A 650 -18.45 -21.20 4.11
CA GLU A 650 -19.30 -21.04 2.94
C GLU A 650 -20.39 -19.99 3.17
N GLN A 651 -21.08 -20.03 4.31
CA GLN A 651 -22.06 -19.00 4.70
C GLN A 651 -21.44 -17.59 4.75
N LEU A 652 -20.18 -17.47 5.21
CA LEU A 652 -19.45 -16.20 5.26
C LEU A 652 -18.97 -15.74 3.88
N ASN A 653 -18.69 -16.68 2.97
CA ASN A 653 -18.23 -16.43 1.61
C ASN A 653 -19.35 -16.13 0.60
N ILE A 654 -20.62 -16.47 0.91
CA ILE A 654 -21.80 -16.17 0.06
C ILE A 654 -22.10 -14.65 -0.02
N LYS A 655 -21.28 -13.80 0.58
CA LYS A 655 -21.41 -12.35 0.45
C LYS A 655 -20.83 -11.81 -0.86
N GLU A 656 -21.71 -11.13 -1.60
CA GLU A 656 -21.44 -9.76 -2.03
C GLU A 656 -21.04 -8.93 -0.79
N LEU A 657 -19.77 -9.03 -0.37
CA LEU A 657 -19.25 -8.07 0.58
C LEU A 657 -19.34 -6.74 -0.16
N PRO A 658 -20.01 -5.72 0.38
CA PRO A 658 -19.78 -4.41 -0.18
C PRO A 658 -18.27 -4.20 -0.20
N PRO A 659 -17.72 -3.59 -1.27
CA PRO A 659 -16.29 -3.36 -1.36
C PRO A 659 -15.82 -2.74 -0.04
N PRO A 660 -14.59 -3.03 0.46
CA PRO A 660 -14.03 -2.24 1.55
C PRO A 660 -14.26 -0.78 1.17
N PHE A 661 -15.18 -0.11 1.87
CA PHE A 661 -15.93 1.01 1.31
C PHE A 661 -15.00 2.21 1.12
N GLY A 662 -14.32 2.21 -0.02
CA GLY A 662 -13.52 3.26 -0.62
C GLY A 662 -14.25 3.92 -1.79
N VAL A 663 -15.53 3.59 -2.01
CA VAL A 663 -16.42 4.26 -2.95
C VAL A 663 -17.76 4.43 -2.23
N LEU A 664 -18.18 5.67 -1.97
CA LEU A 664 -19.56 5.95 -1.58
C LEU A 664 -20.39 5.84 -2.86
N PRO A 665 -21.57 5.20 -2.87
CA PRO A 665 -22.54 5.41 -3.93
C PRO A 665 -23.13 6.83 -3.79
N LEU A 666 -23.01 7.59 -4.89
CA LEU A 666 -23.62 8.88 -5.27
C LEU A 666 -23.96 9.90 -4.18
#